data_AF-A0A5C8V6B4-F1
#
_entry.id   AF-A0A5C8V6B4-F1
#
_cell.length_a   1.000
_cell.length_b   1.000
_cell.length_c   1.000
_cell.angle_alpha   90.00
_cell.angle_beta   90.00
_cell.angle_gamma   90.00
#
_symmetry.space_group_name_H-M   'P 1'
#
loop_
_entity.id
_entity.type
_entity.pdbx_description
1 polymer ?
#
loop_
_entity_poly.entity_id
_entity_poly.type
_entity_poly.pdbx_seq_one_letter_code
_entity_poly.pdbx_strand_id
1 'polypeptide(L)'
;MQLGNLHPLFVHLPIGILVLAFLMEIYYYRKPEPKDNGTVLFALGIGALSALFSIASGWLLGDNGGYDEELLFRHKWIAIAFSVGALGLFFLKKSEKQLARKAYFPVFAVVLVLLTLTGHFGGSLTHGEDFLFEEAYEEPIIEDVDKAVVFADIVQPILNRKCVSCHNDGKAKGGLLLTSEKELLAGGDSGSLLDSLKAEESSLLMHRIHMPLEEKEHMPPKGKVQLTPEEIMLLEWWMKNENCFECLTESLPINKKLESVLASLEKDTSPRALIAENVDDVPEEYLALLNQNKMSAQLVSEEMPLLAVNFLQRKDLTVADFEILKEYKDNVVEMNLGYTNLDDELAKQLKQFKNLTKLQLQQTKITNAVTQLFKNFEFLESLNLFGSELDDSSLAAFSSLPHLKKLYVWQTKMTKDGLSEFRNKNALIAVQSQIADSVFAASTLSPPVILADKEIFIDSVKVSLEQYFEGAKIFYTTENSKKDTIAKEYISPFYISETSVLKAYTTLEGWESSEVSTEDFLKSRVEVSKVSLAKSPHPKYSGKGGKTLMDLKRGTTNFVDGNWIGYENQHMTATIEFKNQTTVSNISVGSLSIPNDWIFFPTGYTIWGSVDGNNFTKIKTVKLPIQKPSVIIERKAYNIDFDPIALKKVRLLVESPLKNPDWHAVPGGNSFIFVDELVFN
;
A
#
# COMPACT_ATOMS: atom_id res chain seq x y z
N MET A 1 -31.14 0.19 -23.67
CA MET A 1 -30.24 -0.97 -23.83
C MET A 1 -30.14 -1.28 -25.31
N GLN A 2 -28.96 -1.26 -25.92
CA GLN A 2 -28.81 -1.69 -27.31
C GLN A 2 -28.93 -3.21 -27.35
N LEU A 3 -29.91 -3.73 -28.11
CA LEU A 3 -30.19 -5.18 -28.21
C LEU A 3 -28.98 -6.00 -28.69
N GLY A 4 -28.07 -5.40 -29.47
CA GLY A 4 -26.82 -6.04 -29.89
C GLY A 4 -25.89 -6.40 -28.74
N ASN A 5 -25.92 -5.67 -27.61
CA ASN A 5 -25.08 -5.97 -26.45
C ASN A 5 -25.46 -7.28 -25.74
N LEU A 6 -26.62 -7.86 -26.09
CA LEU A 6 -27.03 -9.18 -25.61
C LEU A 6 -26.43 -10.33 -26.42
N HIS A 7 -25.69 -10.05 -27.50
CA HIS A 7 -25.09 -11.10 -28.33
C HIS A 7 -24.22 -12.08 -27.55
N PRO A 8 -23.30 -11.65 -26.65
CA PRO A 8 -22.53 -12.58 -25.83
C PRO A 8 -23.41 -13.50 -24.96
N LEU A 9 -24.56 -13.02 -24.48
CA LEU A 9 -25.50 -13.84 -23.71
C LEU A 9 -26.11 -14.95 -24.56
N PHE A 10 -26.51 -14.65 -25.79
CA PHE A 10 -27.20 -15.62 -26.64
C PHE A 10 -26.26 -16.66 -27.25
N VAL A 11 -24.99 -16.33 -27.53
CA VAL A 11 -24.04 -17.26 -28.18
C VAL A 11 -23.65 -18.46 -27.31
N HIS A 12 -23.67 -18.33 -25.98
CA HIS A 12 -23.31 -19.44 -25.07
C HIS A 12 -24.34 -20.58 -25.08
N LEU A 13 -25.62 -20.26 -25.36
CA LEU A 13 -26.71 -21.24 -25.36
C LEU A 13 -26.58 -22.29 -26.48
N PRO A 14 -26.48 -21.94 -27.78
CA PRO A 14 -26.41 -22.93 -28.84
C PRO A 14 -25.14 -23.79 -28.76
N ILE A 15 -24.02 -23.22 -28.29
CA ILE A 15 -22.76 -23.96 -28.12
C ILE A 15 -22.95 -25.12 -27.14
N GLY A 16 -23.35 -24.83 -25.90
CA GLY A 16 -23.51 -25.86 -24.87
C GLY A 16 -24.59 -26.88 -25.22
N ILE A 17 -25.73 -26.41 -25.73
CA ILE A 17 -26.88 -27.27 -26.02
C ILE A 17 -26.58 -28.24 -27.18
N LEU A 18 -25.96 -27.78 -28.27
CA LEU A 18 -25.69 -28.65 -29.43
C LEU A 18 -24.53 -29.62 -29.18
N VAL A 19 -23.50 -29.23 -28.42
CA VAL A 19 -22.44 -30.15 -28.00
C VAL A 19 -23.02 -31.23 -27.09
N LEU A 20 -23.86 -30.86 -26.11
CA LEU A 20 -24.54 -31.83 -25.26
C LEU A 20 -25.46 -32.75 -26.06
N ALA A 21 -26.25 -32.22 -26.99
CA ALA A 21 -27.12 -33.01 -27.87
C ALA A 21 -26.33 -34.04 -28.69
N PHE A 22 -25.13 -33.69 -29.16
CA PHE A 22 -24.25 -34.62 -29.87
C PHE A 22 -23.70 -35.72 -28.96
N LEU A 23 -23.25 -35.37 -27.75
CA LEU A 23 -22.80 -36.34 -26.75
C LEU A 23 -23.93 -37.31 -26.36
N MET A 24 -25.15 -36.80 -26.22
CA MET A 24 -26.34 -37.63 -26.00
C MET A 24 -26.61 -38.55 -27.18
N GLU A 25 -26.45 -38.09 -28.43
CA GLU A 25 -26.61 -38.93 -29.61
C GLU A 25 -25.58 -40.09 -29.64
N ILE A 26 -24.31 -39.81 -29.32
CA ILE A 26 -23.28 -40.85 -29.17
C ILE A 26 -23.64 -41.82 -28.05
N TYR A 27 -24.11 -41.30 -26.91
CA TYR A 27 -24.51 -42.11 -25.77
C TYR A 27 -25.65 -43.08 -26.13
N TYR A 28 -26.73 -42.58 -26.75
CA TYR A 28 -27.86 -43.41 -27.19
C TYR A 28 -27.51 -44.35 -28.34
N TYR A 29 -26.53 -43.98 -29.18
CA TYR A 29 -26.01 -44.87 -30.19
C TYR A 29 -25.25 -46.06 -29.58
N ARG A 30 -24.47 -45.84 -28.51
CA ARG A 30 -23.71 -46.88 -27.81
C ARG A 30 -24.53 -47.68 -26.80
N LYS A 31 -25.59 -47.10 -26.23
CA LYS A 31 -26.54 -47.73 -25.32
C LYS A 31 -27.96 -47.57 -25.88
N PRO A 32 -28.44 -48.55 -26.68
CA PRO A 32 -29.74 -48.48 -27.34
C PRO A 32 -30.94 -48.46 -26.37
N GLU A 33 -30.72 -48.83 -25.11
CA GLU A 33 -31.70 -48.91 -24.03
C GLU A 33 -31.25 -48.03 -22.86
N PRO A 34 -32.05 -47.05 -22.41
CA PRO A 34 -33.30 -46.58 -23.02
C PRO A 34 -33.06 -45.74 -24.28
N LYS A 35 -33.93 -45.90 -25.29
CA LYS A 35 -33.92 -45.05 -26.49
C LYS A 35 -34.21 -43.59 -26.11
N ASP A 36 -33.64 -42.66 -26.87
CA ASP A 36 -33.96 -41.24 -26.79
C ASP A 36 -35.48 -41.03 -26.78
N ASN A 37 -36.00 -40.46 -25.69
CA ASN A 37 -37.41 -40.18 -25.46
C ASN A 37 -37.85 -38.82 -26.04
N GLY A 38 -37.11 -38.30 -27.02
CA GLY A 38 -37.31 -36.98 -27.62
C GLY A 38 -36.50 -35.86 -26.95
N THR A 39 -35.64 -36.20 -25.99
CA THR A 39 -34.77 -35.22 -25.32
C THR A 39 -33.78 -34.61 -26.31
N VAL A 40 -33.19 -35.42 -27.21
CA VAL A 40 -32.26 -34.86 -28.20
C VAL A 40 -33.00 -33.97 -29.20
N LEU A 41 -34.21 -34.34 -29.63
CA LEU A 41 -35.02 -33.51 -30.52
C LEU A 41 -35.39 -32.17 -29.87
N PHE A 42 -35.74 -32.17 -28.58
CA PHE A 42 -35.98 -30.95 -27.81
C PHE A 42 -34.73 -30.07 -27.73
N ALA A 43 -33.58 -30.66 -27.38
CA ALA A 43 -32.30 -29.96 -27.31
C ALA A 43 -31.93 -29.32 -28.65
N LEU A 44 -32.06 -30.05 -29.77
CA LEU A 44 -31.84 -29.50 -31.12
C LEU A 44 -32.78 -28.33 -31.42
N GLY A 45 -34.04 -28.40 -30.98
CA GLY A 45 -35.02 -27.31 -31.16
C GLY A 45 -34.62 -26.03 -30.42
N ILE A 46 -34.23 -26.15 -29.14
CA ILE A 46 -33.76 -25.00 -28.35
C ILE A 46 -32.41 -24.49 -28.86
N GLY A 47 -31.50 -25.38 -29.26
CA GLY A 47 -30.22 -25.03 -29.87
C GLY A 47 -30.40 -24.24 -31.17
N ALA A 48 -31.30 -24.67 -32.05
CA ALA A 48 -31.63 -23.95 -33.28
C ALA A 48 -32.28 -22.58 -33.01
N LEU A 49 -33.20 -22.50 -32.04
CA LEU A 49 -33.86 -21.24 -31.67
C LEU A 49 -32.86 -20.23 -31.08
N SER A 50 -31.97 -20.67 -30.20
CA SER A 50 -30.93 -19.82 -29.61
C SER A 50 -29.87 -19.38 -30.63
N ALA A 51 -29.55 -20.21 -31.62
CA ALA A 51 -28.69 -19.82 -32.74
C ALA A 51 -29.32 -18.67 -33.58
N LEU A 52 -30.64 -18.70 -33.81
CA LEU A 52 -31.35 -17.61 -34.48
C LEU A 52 -31.29 -16.29 -33.69
N PHE A 53 -31.49 -16.34 -32.37
CA PHE A 53 -31.33 -15.16 -31.51
C PHE A 53 -29.89 -14.63 -31.51
N SER A 54 -28.90 -15.53 -31.59
CA SER A 54 -27.48 -15.18 -31.69
C SER A 54 -27.19 -14.42 -32.98
N ILE A 55 -27.69 -14.88 -34.15
CA ILE A 55 -27.55 -14.12 -35.41
C ILE A 55 -28.23 -12.76 -35.31
N ALA A 56 -29.48 -12.70 -34.83
CA ALA A 56 -30.24 -11.45 -34.79
C ALA A 56 -29.55 -10.39 -33.92
N SER A 57 -29.08 -10.79 -32.74
CA SER A 57 -28.31 -9.91 -31.85
C SER A 57 -26.92 -9.57 -32.40
N GLY A 58 -26.25 -10.52 -33.06
CA GLY A 58 -24.93 -10.34 -33.66
C GLY A 58 -24.93 -9.37 -34.85
N TRP A 59 -26.00 -9.37 -35.64
CA TRP A 59 -26.18 -8.41 -36.72
C TRP A 59 -26.22 -6.97 -36.19
N LEU A 60 -27.02 -6.74 -35.14
CA LEU A 60 -27.12 -5.44 -34.48
C LEU A 60 -25.80 -5.01 -33.81
N LEU A 61 -25.00 -5.97 -33.32
CA LEU A 61 -23.70 -5.68 -32.71
C LEU A 61 -22.63 -5.34 -33.74
N GLY A 62 -22.59 -6.05 -34.87
CA GLY A 62 -21.62 -5.85 -35.94
C GLY A 62 -21.79 -4.51 -36.66
N ASP A 63 -23.01 -3.96 -36.70
CA ASP A 63 -23.30 -2.66 -37.30
C ASP A 63 -22.77 -1.47 -36.48
N ASN A 64 -22.31 -1.69 -35.24
CA ASN A 64 -21.71 -0.65 -34.40
C ASN A 64 -20.27 -0.28 -34.81
N GLY A 65 -19.67 -0.97 -35.80
CA GLY A 65 -18.32 -0.71 -36.30
C GLY A 65 -17.19 -1.12 -35.34
N GLY A 66 -15.94 -0.90 -35.77
CA GLY A 66 -14.73 -1.13 -34.95
C GLY A 66 -14.25 -2.58 -34.85
N TYR A 67 -14.67 -3.44 -35.79
CA TYR A 67 -14.17 -4.80 -35.98
C TYR A 67 -13.51 -4.92 -37.34
N ASP A 68 -12.54 -5.83 -37.49
CA ASP A 68 -11.97 -6.13 -38.80
C ASP A 68 -13.05 -6.57 -39.80
N GLU A 69 -13.09 -5.93 -40.97
CA GLU A 69 -14.16 -6.14 -41.96
C GLU A 69 -14.15 -7.54 -42.56
N GLU A 70 -12.97 -8.10 -42.83
CA GLU A 70 -12.82 -9.43 -43.42
C GLU A 70 -13.18 -10.52 -42.42
N LEU A 71 -12.70 -10.39 -41.19
CA LEU A 71 -12.98 -11.31 -40.09
C LEU A 71 -14.46 -11.27 -39.70
N LEU A 72 -15.05 -10.08 -39.64
CA LEU A 72 -16.48 -9.90 -39.40
C LEU A 72 -17.30 -10.53 -40.54
N PHE A 73 -16.89 -10.37 -41.79
CA PHE A 73 -17.54 -11.00 -42.94
C PHE A 73 -17.50 -12.53 -42.82
N ARG A 74 -16.32 -13.12 -42.56
CA ARG A 74 -16.16 -14.57 -42.38
C ARG A 74 -17.01 -15.09 -41.22
N HIS A 75 -16.96 -14.43 -40.05
CA HIS A 75 -17.76 -14.80 -38.89
C HIS A 75 -19.26 -14.77 -39.19
N LYS A 76 -19.76 -13.70 -39.82
CA LYS A 76 -21.18 -13.53 -40.20
C LYS A 76 -21.68 -14.70 -41.05
N TRP A 77 -20.95 -15.05 -42.12
CA TRP A 77 -21.41 -16.09 -43.06
C TRP A 77 -21.29 -17.51 -42.50
N ILE A 78 -20.24 -17.78 -41.71
CA ILE A 78 -20.10 -19.08 -41.04
C ILE A 78 -21.19 -19.23 -39.97
N ALA A 79 -21.53 -18.19 -39.22
CA ALA A 79 -22.62 -18.20 -38.24
C ALA A 79 -23.99 -18.46 -38.90
N ILE A 80 -24.24 -17.88 -40.08
CA ILE A 80 -25.44 -18.15 -40.88
C ILE A 80 -25.49 -19.62 -41.32
N ALA A 81 -24.40 -20.14 -41.89
CA ALA A 81 -24.31 -21.54 -42.30
C ALA A 81 -24.53 -22.49 -41.11
N PHE A 82 -23.92 -22.20 -39.96
CA PHE A 82 -24.11 -22.91 -38.70
C PHE A 82 -25.58 -22.93 -38.28
N SER A 83 -26.26 -21.78 -38.27
CA SER A 83 -27.65 -21.69 -37.80
C SER A 83 -28.64 -22.37 -38.74
N VAL A 84 -28.43 -22.27 -40.05
CA VAL A 84 -29.19 -23.05 -41.05
C VAL A 84 -28.96 -24.55 -40.84
N GLY A 85 -27.73 -24.96 -40.58
CA GLY A 85 -27.39 -26.35 -40.27
C GLY A 85 -28.07 -26.85 -38.98
N ALA A 86 -28.07 -26.05 -37.91
CA ALA A 86 -28.73 -26.36 -36.65
C ALA A 86 -30.26 -26.53 -36.82
N LEU A 87 -30.91 -25.64 -37.58
CA LEU A 87 -32.30 -25.81 -37.99
C LEU A 87 -32.51 -27.09 -38.81
N GLY A 88 -31.60 -27.35 -39.75
CA GLY A 88 -31.58 -28.57 -40.56
C GLY A 88 -31.55 -29.84 -39.72
N LEU A 89 -30.72 -29.88 -38.66
CA LEU A 89 -30.64 -31.02 -37.73
C LEU A 89 -31.96 -31.33 -37.05
N PHE A 90 -32.70 -30.31 -36.61
CA PHE A 90 -34.02 -30.49 -36.02
C PHE A 90 -34.98 -31.18 -37.01
N PHE A 91 -35.04 -30.71 -38.26
CA PHE A 91 -35.89 -31.31 -39.28
C PHE A 91 -35.43 -32.70 -39.72
N LEU A 92 -34.12 -32.93 -39.82
CA LEU A 92 -33.54 -34.24 -40.15
C LEU A 92 -33.85 -35.28 -39.08
N LYS A 93 -33.70 -34.93 -37.80
CA LYS A 93 -34.03 -35.79 -36.65
C LYS A 93 -35.54 -36.08 -36.59
N LYS A 94 -36.39 -35.09 -36.90
CA LYS A 94 -37.85 -35.24 -36.95
C LYS A 94 -38.33 -36.09 -38.13
N SER A 95 -37.55 -36.21 -39.21
CA SER A 95 -37.96 -36.89 -40.43
C SER A 95 -37.87 -38.41 -40.33
N GLU A 96 -38.89 -39.10 -40.84
CA GLU A 96 -38.89 -40.56 -40.94
C GLU A 96 -38.27 -41.08 -42.24
N LYS A 97 -37.94 -40.20 -43.19
CA LYS A 97 -37.39 -40.59 -44.49
C LYS A 97 -36.00 -41.22 -44.33
N GLN A 98 -35.75 -42.34 -45.01
CA GLN A 98 -34.48 -43.07 -44.90
C GLN A 98 -33.25 -42.23 -45.28
N LEU A 99 -33.39 -41.36 -46.30
CA LEU A 99 -32.32 -40.44 -46.71
C LEU A 99 -31.97 -39.43 -45.60
N ALA A 100 -32.99 -38.88 -44.92
CA ALA A 100 -32.80 -37.92 -43.84
C ALA A 100 -32.09 -38.55 -42.63
N ARG A 101 -32.46 -39.79 -42.27
CA ARG A 101 -31.81 -40.55 -41.19
C ARG A 101 -30.34 -40.84 -41.49
N LYS A 102 -29.99 -41.15 -42.74
CA LYS A 102 -28.60 -41.35 -43.16
C LYS A 102 -27.79 -40.05 -43.18
N ALA A 103 -28.42 -38.93 -43.55
CA ALA A 103 -27.77 -37.63 -43.61
C ALA A 103 -27.58 -36.96 -42.24
N TYR A 104 -28.42 -37.29 -41.25
CA TYR A 104 -28.43 -36.63 -39.94
C TYR A 104 -27.05 -36.58 -39.25
N PHE A 105 -26.40 -37.73 -39.06
CA PHE A 105 -25.13 -37.78 -38.33
C PHE A 105 -23.97 -37.07 -39.06
N PRO A 106 -23.77 -37.26 -40.39
CA PRO A 106 -22.81 -36.47 -41.16
C PRO A 106 -23.08 -34.96 -41.09
N VAL A 107 -24.35 -34.54 -41.22
CA VAL A 107 -24.71 -33.12 -41.10
C VAL A 107 -24.42 -32.60 -39.69
N PHE A 108 -24.62 -33.42 -38.65
CA PHE A 108 -24.33 -33.01 -37.27
C PHE A 108 -22.82 -32.79 -37.08
N ALA A 109 -21.98 -33.68 -37.61
CA ALA A 109 -20.54 -33.48 -37.61
C ALA A 109 -20.13 -32.18 -38.32
N VAL A 110 -20.73 -31.88 -39.49
CA VAL A 110 -20.50 -30.61 -40.20
C VAL A 110 -20.95 -29.40 -39.37
N VAL A 111 -22.10 -29.47 -38.70
CA VAL A 111 -22.60 -28.40 -37.82
C VAL A 111 -21.65 -28.17 -36.64
N LEU A 112 -21.06 -29.22 -36.07
CA LEU A 112 -20.06 -29.05 -35.02
C LEU A 112 -18.77 -28.38 -35.53
N VAL A 113 -18.30 -28.72 -36.74
CA VAL A 113 -17.17 -28.02 -37.35
C VAL A 113 -17.51 -26.55 -37.56
N LEU A 114 -18.69 -26.24 -38.09
CA LEU A 114 -19.15 -24.87 -38.27
C LEU A 114 -19.30 -24.13 -36.93
N LEU A 115 -19.75 -24.82 -35.87
CA LEU A 115 -19.82 -24.27 -34.51
C LEU A 115 -18.43 -23.89 -34.00
N THR A 116 -17.45 -24.78 -34.14
CA THR A 116 -16.05 -24.53 -33.76
C THR A 116 -15.47 -23.35 -34.53
N LEU A 117 -15.68 -23.30 -35.85
CA LEU A 117 -15.21 -22.18 -36.68
C LEU A 117 -15.91 -20.87 -36.30
N THR A 118 -17.23 -20.89 -36.07
CA THR A 118 -17.99 -19.71 -35.63
C THR A 118 -17.45 -19.18 -34.31
N GLY A 119 -17.19 -20.09 -33.35
CA GLY A 119 -16.61 -19.75 -32.06
C GLY A 119 -15.19 -19.20 -32.16
N HIS A 120 -14.34 -19.80 -33.01
CA HIS A 120 -12.98 -19.32 -33.26
C HIS A 120 -12.98 -17.90 -33.82
N PHE A 121 -13.67 -17.64 -34.93
CA PHE A 121 -13.73 -16.30 -35.51
C PHE A 121 -14.46 -15.30 -34.59
N GLY A 122 -15.44 -15.75 -33.81
CA GLY A 122 -16.09 -14.90 -32.81
C GLY A 122 -15.13 -14.49 -31.69
N GLY A 123 -14.30 -15.42 -31.23
CA GLY A 123 -13.21 -15.15 -30.29
C GLY A 123 -12.19 -14.19 -30.89
N SER A 124 -11.76 -14.41 -32.14
CA SER A 124 -10.79 -13.58 -32.83
C SER A 124 -11.26 -12.12 -33.01
N LEU A 125 -12.55 -11.89 -33.26
CA LEU A 125 -13.14 -10.54 -33.27
C LEU A 125 -13.05 -9.82 -31.92
N THR A 126 -12.99 -10.57 -30.82
CA THR A 126 -13.01 -10.00 -29.46
C THR A 126 -11.62 -9.92 -28.83
N HIS A 127 -10.71 -10.81 -29.23
CA HIS A 127 -9.43 -11.03 -28.56
C HIS A 127 -8.21 -10.95 -29.50
N GLY A 128 -8.38 -10.85 -30.83
CA GLY A 128 -7.28 -10.87 -31.83
C GLY A 128 -7.18 -12.21 -32.56
N GLU A 129 -6.58 -12.26 -33.77
CA GLU A 129 -6.52 -13.50 -34.57
C GLU A 129 -5.81 -14.66 -33.86
N ASP A 130 -4.77 -14.36 -33.08
CA ASP A 130 -3.87 -15.34 -32.48
C ASP A 130 -4.08 -15.61 -30.98
N PHE A 131 -5.16 -15.08 -30.38
CA PHE A 131 -5.37 -15.11 -28.92
C PHE A 131 -5.35 -16.51 -28.24
N LEU A 132 -5.54 -17.58 -29.00
CA LEU A 132 -5.51 -18.97 -28.50
C LEU A 132 -4.09 -19.53 -28.40
N PHE A 133 -3.14 -18.94 -29.11
CA PHE A 133 -1.77 -19.41 -29.28
C PHE A 133 -0.72 -18.35 -28.94
N GLU A 134 -1.12 -17.08 -28.79
CA GLU A 134 -0.30 -16.03 -28.20
C GLU A 134 0.05 -16.41 -26.76
N GLU A 135 1.34 -16.43 -26.46
CA GLU A 135 1.82 -16.48 -25.09
C GLU A 135 1.29 -15.23 -24.37
N ALA A 136 0.80 -15.40 -23.13
CA ALA A 136 0.38 -14.25 -22.34
C ALA A 136 1.55 -13.27 -22.28
N TYR A 137 1.30 -11.99 -22.58
CA TYR A 137 2.30 -10.95 -22.45
C TYR A 137 2.89 -10.98 -21.04
N GLU A 138 4.15 -11.43 -20.92
CA GLU A 138 4.89 -11.36 -19.66
C GLU A 138 5.32 -9.91 -19.45
N GLU A 139 4.91 -9.32 -18.33
CA GLU A 139 5.30 -7.96 -18.02
C GLU A 139 6.82 -7.89 -17.82
N PRO A 140 7.48 -6.83 -18.33
CA PRO A 140 8.91 -6.66 -18.14
C PRO A 140 9.21 -6.50 -16.65
N ILE A 141 10.15 -7.31 -16.16
CA ILE A 141 10.66 -7.17 -14.79
C ILE A 141 11.70 -6.07 -14.79
N ILE A 142 11.41 -4.97 -14.10
CA ILE A 142 12.34 -3.84 -13.96
C ILE A 142 13.26 -4.14 -12.77
N GLU A 143 14.49 -4.58 -13.02
CA GLU A 143 15.49 -4.81 -11.96
C GLU A 143 16.13 -3.51 -11.46
N ASP A 144 16.23 -2.50 -12.32
CA ASP A 144 16.81 -1.19 -12.04
C ASP A 144 16.00 -0.16 -12.83
N VAL A 145 15.20 0.65 -12.12
CA VAL A 145 14.28 1.57 -12.80
C VAL A 145 15.01 2.68 -13.55
N ASP A 146 16.22 3.04 -13.13
CA ASP A 146 17.02 4.08 -13.80
C ASP A 146 17.44 3.64 -15.22
N LYS A 147 17.66 2.33 -15.41
CA LYS A 147 18.02 1.73 -16.70
C LYS A 147 16.84 1.24 -17.52
N ALA A 148 15.60 1.40 -17.04
CA ALA A 148 14.42 0.97 -17.78
C ALA A 148 14.21 1.84 -19.04
N VAL A 149 13.84 1.20 -20.16
CA VAL A 149 13.41 1.86 -21.39
C VAL A 149 11.99 2.37 -21.18
N VAL A 150 11.82 3.69 -21.19
CA VAL A 150 10.59 4.36 -20.75
C VAL A 150 9.35 3.85 -21.49
N PHE A 151 9.44 3.66 -22.81
CA PHE A 151 8.27 3.18 -23.53
C PHE A 151 8.05 1.67 -23.34
N ALA A 152 9.06 0.85 -23.64
CA ALA A 152 8.94 -0.60 -23.62
C ALA A 152 8.64 -1.17 -22.23
N ASP A 153 9.30 -0.64 -21.19
CA ASP A 153 9.24 -1.20 -19.84
C ASP A 153 8.16 -0.56 -18.96
N ILE A 154 7.72 0.67 -19.26
CA ILE A 154 6.81 1.43 -18.38
C ILE A 154 5.49 1.79 -19.10
N VAL A 155 5.55 2.41 -20.27
CA VAL A 155 4.34 2.92 -20.97
C VAL A 155 3.57 1.79 -21.66
N GLN A 156 4.23 0.94 -22.43
CA GLN A 156 3.60 -0.14 -23.19
C GLN A 156 2.85 -1.13 -22.27
N PRO A 157 3.37 -1.55 -21.10
CA PRO A 157 2.60 -2.37 -20.16
C PRO A 157 1.29 -1.70 -19.70
N ILE A 158 1.29 -0.39 -19.46
CA ILE A 158 0.08 0.36 -19.11
C ILE A 158 -0.92 0.31 -20.27
N LEU A 159 -0.47 0.57 -21.51
CA LEU A 159 -1.33 0.51 -22.70
C LEU A 159 -1.89 -0.89 -22.94
N ASN A 160 -1.08 -1.94 -22.75
CA ASN A 160 -1.50 -3.34 -22.88
C ASN A 160 -2.63 -3.68 -21.91
N ARG A 161 -2.48 -3.29 -20.63
CA ARG A 161 -3.49 -3.55 -19.60
C ARG A 161 -4.79 -2.79 -19.80
N LYS A 162 -4.71 -1.52 -20.21
CA LYS A 162 -5.85 -0.59 -20.13
C LYS A 162 -6.51 -0.31 -21.48
N CYS A 163 -5.76 -0.45 -22.58
CA CYS A 163 -6.19 0.06 -23.88
C CYS A 163 -6.27 -1.03 -24.96
N VAL A 164 -5.29 -1.93 -25.05
CA VAL A 164 -5.15 -2.89 -26.16
C VAL A 164 -6.35 -3.82 -26.31
N SER A 165 -7.09 -4.13 -25.24
CA SER A 165 -8.33 -4.94 -25.33
C SER A 165 -9.43 -4.37 -26.27
N CYS A 166 -9.33 -3.09 -26.65
CA CYS A 166 -10.24 -2.43 -27.59
C CYS A 166 -9.52 -1.73 -28.76
N HIS A 167 -8.18 -1.78 -28.81
CA HIS A 167 -7.32 -1.09 -29.77
C HIS A 167 -6.21 -2.05 -30.25
N ASN A 168 -6.64 -3.13 -30.89
CA ASN A 168 -5.79 -4.19 -31.44
C ASN A 168 -6.27 -4.58 -32.85
N ASP A 169 -5.53 -5.47 -33.51
CA ASP A 169 -5.80 -5.89 -34.90
C ASP A 169 -7.19 -6.51 -35.11
N GLY A 170 -7.71 -7.25 -34.13
CA GLY A 170 -9.06 -7.83 -34.21
C GLY A 170 -10.18 -6.81 -33.93
N LYS A 171 -9.85 -5.74 -33.19
CA LYS A 171 -10.79 -4.73 -32.73
C LYS A 171 -10.13 -3.36 -32.62
N ALA A 172 -10.20 -2.60 -33.72
CA ALA A 172 -9.64 -1.25 -33.84
C ALA A 172 -10.73 -0.18 -33.66
N LYS A 173 -11.17 0.07 -32.41
CA LYS A 173 -12.17 1.11 -32.16
C LYS A 173 -11.62 2.50 -32.53
N GLY A 174 -12.37 3.23 -33.35
CA GLY A 174 -11.96 4.55 -33.85
C GLY A 174 -10.71 4.49 -34.74
N GLY A 175 -10.50 3.36 -35.44
CA GLY A 175 -9.37 3.15 -36.34
C GLY A 175 -8.00 3.09 -35.67
N LEU A 176 -7.97 2.96 -34.34
CA LEU A 176 -6.75 3.08 -33.54
C LEU A 176 -6.21 1.72 -33.08
N LEU A 177 -4.91 1.53 -33.29
CA LEU A 177 -4.10 0.38 -32.87
C LEU A 177 -3.01 0.84 -31.89
N LEU A 178 -2.82 0.10 -30.79
CA LEU A 178 -1.86 0.41 -29.71
C LEU A 178 -0.89 -0.74 -29.42
N THR A 179 -0.83 -1.70 -30.34
CA THR A 179 -0.05 -2.94 -30.26
C THR A 179 1.42 -2.75 -30.62
N SER A 180 1.79 -1.66 -31.31
CA SER A 180 3.17 -1.30 -31.61
C SER A 180 3.40 0.21 -31.68
N GLU A 181 4.66 0.64 -31.55
CA GLU A 181 5.09 2.04 -31.72
C GLU A 181 4.61 2.62 -33.06
N LYS A 182 4.81 1.88 -34.15
CA LYS A 182 4.46 2.32 -35.50
C LYS A 182 2.96 2.62 -35.64
N GLU A 183 2.14 1.77 -35.05
CA GLU A 183 0.68 1.90 -35.05
C GLU A 183 0.20 3.04 -34.15
N LEU A 184 0.81 3.18 -32.98
CA LEU A 184 0.53 4.28 -32.06
C LEU A 184 0.80 5.64 -32.72
N LEU A 185 1.90 5.75 -33.49
CA LEU A 185 2.25 6.95 -34.26
C LEU A 185 1.34 7.20 -35.47
N ALA A 186 0.74 6.14 -36.05
CA ALA A 186 -0.19 6.29 -37.17
C ALA A 186 -1.50 6.98 -36.74
N GLY A 187 -1.89 6.86 -35.46
CA GLY A 187 -3.11 7.43 -34.93
C GLY A 187 -4.37 6.70 -35.39
N GLY A 188 -5.54 7.30 -35.13
CA GLY A 188 -6.83 6.75 -35.52
C GLY A 188 -7.67 7.71 -36.36
N ASP A 189 -8.98 7.44 -36.45
CA ASP A 189 -9.94 8.26 -37.20
C ASP A 189 -10.00 9.73 -36.73
N SER A 190 -9.59 9.97 -35.48
CA SER A 190 -9.53 11.30 -34.86
C SER A 190 -8.16 11.99 -35.00
N GLY A 191 -7.24 11.39 -35.75
CA GLY A 191 -5.86 11.87 -35.92
C GLY A 191 -4.87 11.24 -34.94
N SER A 192 -3.69 11.85 -34.84
CA SER A 192 -2.61 11.45 -33.93
C SER A 192 -3.04 11.62 -32.47
N LEU A 193 -2.74 10.60 -31.65
CA LEU A 193 -2.98 10.61 -30.21
C LEU A 193 -2.08 11.57 -29.45
N LEU A 194 -0.89 11.81 -30.00
CA LEU A 194 0.19 12.54 -29.37
C LEU A 194 0.14 14.04 -29.70
N ASP A 195 -0.64 14.41 -30.72
CA ASP A 195 -0.78 15.81 -31.14
C ASP A 195 -1.52 16.63 -30.08
N SER A 196 -0.99 17.83 -29.80
CA SER A 196 -1.59 18.78 -28.87
C SER A 196 -2.87 19.39 -29.47
N LEU A 197 -3.98 19.28 -28.74
CA LEU A 197 -5.22 19.95 -29.08
C LEU A 197 -5.11 21.44 -28.76
N LYS A 198 -5.14 22.29 -29.80
CA LYS A 198 -4.97 23.76 -29.70
C LYS A 198 -5.89 24.47 -28.70
N ALA A 199 -6.99 23.85 -28.28
CA ALA A 199 -7.96 24.42 -27.35
C ALA A 199 -7.72 24.03 -25.89
N GLU A 200 -6.94 22.98 -25.61
CA GLU A 200 -6.91 22.32 -24.28
C GLU A 200 -5.51 22.08 -23.70
N GLU A 201 -4.45 22.55 -24.37
CA GLU A 201 -3.04 22.39 -23.95
C GLU A 201 -2.65 20.93 -23.59
N SER A 202 -3.38 19.94 -24.11
CA SER A 202 -3.19 18.51 -23.83
C SER A 202 -3.25 17.68 -25.12
N SER A 203 -2.61 16.52 -25.12
CA SER A 203 -2.69 15.57 -26.24
C SER A 203 -4.10 14.98 -26.34
N LEU A 204 -4.48 14.47 -27.51
CA LEU A 204 -5.76 13.77 -27.68
C LEU A 204 -5.91 12.58 -26.71
N LEU A 205 -4.80 11.88 -26.42
CA LEU A 205 -4.77 10.82 -25.41
C LEU A 205 -5.16 11.34 -24.02
N MET A 206 -4.49 12.40 -23.56
CA MET A 206 -4.75 12.97 -22.22
C MET A 206 -6.15 13.55 -22.09
N HIS A 207 -6.63 14.21 -23.15
CA HIS A 207 -7.99 14.72 -23.20
C HIS A 207 -9.02 13.61 -22.93
N ARG A 208 -8.91 12.47 -23.63
CA ARG A 208 -9.84 11.33 -23.46
C ARG A 208 -9.72 10.65 -22.10
N ILE A 209 -8.53 10.60 -21.52
CA ILE A 209 -8.30 10.02 -20.19
C ILE A 209 -8.94 10.88 -19.09
N HIS A 210 -8.83 12.21 -19.20
CA HIS A 210 -9.34 13.16 -18.20
C HIS A 210 -10.83 13.52 -18.37
N MET A 211 -11.50 13.03 -19.42
CA MET A 211 -12.94 13.23 -19.58
C MET A 211 -13.74 12.63 -18.41
N PRO A 212 -14.92 13.16 -18.07
CA PRO A 212 -15.84 12.50 -17.14
C PRO A 212 -16.19 11.09 -17.61
N LEU A 213 -16.26 10.13 -16.67
CA LEU A 213 -16.50 8.70 -16.95
C LEU A 213 -17.83 8.42 -17.68
N GLU A 214 -18.78 9.35 -17.58
CA GLU A 214 -20.09 9.29 -18.26
C GLU A 214 -20.02 9.63 -19.74
N GLU A 215 -18.96 10.31 -20.19
CA GLU A 215 -18.79 10.72 -21.57
C GLU A 215 -18.44 9.54 -22.48
N LYS A 216 -19.00 9.53 -23.69
CA LYS A 216 -18.78 8.42 -24.64
C LYS A 216 -17.34 8.34 -25.15
N GLU A 217 -16.64 9.47 -25.17
CA GLU A 217 -15.26 9.57 -25.65
C GLU A 217 -14.22 9.35 -24.54
N HIS A 218 -14.66 9.18 -23.29
CA HIS A 218 -13.78 8.83 -22.18
C HIS A 218 -13.14 7.46 -22.41
N MET A 219 -11.82 7.40 -22.20
CA MET A 219 -11.03 6.18 -22.36
C MET A 219 -10.17 5.91 -21.12
N PRO A 220 -10.20 4.69 -20.54
CA PRO A 220 -11.00 3.53 -20.94
C PRO A 220 -12.50 3.70 -20.66
N PRO A 221 -13.40 3.14 -21.49
CA PRO A 221 -14.84 3.36 -21.32
C PRO A 221 -15.35 2.76 -20.01
N LYS A 222 -16.47 3.30 -19.51
CA LYS A 222 -17.14 2.81 -18.31
C LYS A 222 -17.33 1.29 -18.32
N GLY A 223 -16.88 0.63 -17.25
CA GLY A 223 -16.92 -0.83 -17.09
C GLY A 223 -15.64 -1.55 -17.53
N LYS A 224 -14.64 -0.83 -18.05
CA LYS A 224 -13.26 -1.32 -18.22
C LYS A 224 -12.37 -0.86 -17.07
N VAL A 225 -11.24 -1.56 -16.89
CA VAL A 225 -10.22 -1.21 -15.90
C VAL A 225 -9.68 0.17 -16.22
N GLN A 226 -9.79 1.09 -15.26
CA GLN A 226 -9.37 2.48 -15.41
C GLN A 226 -7.88 2.64 -15.07
N LEU A 227 -7.26 3.73 -15.53
CA LEU A 227 -5.90 4.08 -15.13
C LEU A 227 -5.89 4.57 -13.68
N THR A 228 -4.84 4.23 -12.93
CA THR A 228 -4.59 4.83 -11.62
C THR A 228 -3.96 6.22 -11.77
N PRO A 229 -4.01 7.09 -10.75
CA PRO A 229 -3.31 8.37 -10.78
C PRO A 229 -1.81 8.26 -11.09
N GLU A 230 -1.15 7.19 -10.63
CA GLU A 230 0.25 6.90 -10.90
C GLU A 230 0.49 6.53 -12.36
N GLU A 231 -0.36 5.68 -12.95
CA GLU A 231 -0.28 5.32 -14.37
C GLU A 231 -0.51 6.54 -15.27
N ILE A 232 -1.48 7.41 -14.93
CA ILE A 232 -1.71 8.67 -15.65
C ILE A 232 -0.48 9.56 -15.58
N MET A 233 0.15 9.69 -14.41
CA MET A 233 1.37 10.47 -14.25
C MET A 233 2.53 9.94 -15.10
N LEU A 234 2.69 8.62 -15.22
CA LEU A 234 3.74 8.01 -16.05
C LEU A 234 3.52 8.33 -17.53
N LEU A 235 2.27 8.26 -18.00
CA LEU A 235 1.92 8.65 -19.37
C LEU A 235 2.14 10.16 -19.63
N GLU A 236 1.73 11.02 -18.69
CA GLU A 236 1.97 12.47 -18.77
C GLU A 236 3.46 12.80 -18.79
N TRP A 237 4.25 12.11 -17.97
CA TRP A 237 5.70 12.28 -17.95
C TRP A 237 6.36 11.85 -19.25
N TRP A 238 6.00 10.69 -19.80
CA TRP A 238 6.49 10.24 -21.09
C TRP A 238 6.17 11.24 -22.21
N MET A 239 4.92 11.72 -22.26
CA MET A 239 4.51 12.69 -23.28
C MET A 239 5.19 14.06 -23.14
N LYS A 240 5.41 14.51 -21.91
CA LYS A 240 6.15 15.75 -21.65
C LYS A 240 7.60 15.68 -22.14
N ASN A 241 8.16 14.48 -22.21
CA ASN A 241 9.51 14.21 -22.72
C ASN A 241 9.48 13.73 -24.18
N GLU A 242 8.69 14.42 -25.00
CA GLU A 242 8.63 14.24 -26.46
C GLU A 242 8.20 12.83 -26.92
N ASN A 243 7.49 12.08 -26.07
CA ASN A 243 7.02 10.72 -26.36
C ASN A 243 8.17 9.76 -26.70
N CYS A 244 9.34 9.92 -26.07
CA CYS A 244 10.53 9.17 -26.45
C CYS A 244 10.35 7.65 -26.28
N PHE A 245 10.58 6.89 -27.36
CA PHE A 245 10.45 5.43 -27.38
C PHE A 245 11.70 4.69 -26.86
N GLU A 246 12.88 5.27 -27.06
CA GLU A 246 14.18 4.64 -26.79
C GLU A 246 14.91 5.27 -25.58
N CYS A 247 14.28 6.23 -24.89
CA CYS A 247 14.92 6.90 -23.75
C CYS A 247 14.95 6.00 -22.53
N LEU A 248 16.05 6.08 -21.77
CA LEU A 248 16.16 5.49 -20.45
C LEU A 248 15.57 6.42 -19.39
N THR A 249 15.02 5.87 -18.31
CA THR A 249 14.48 6.67 -17.20
C THR A 249 15.48 7.69 -16.66
N GLU A 250 16.75 7.30 -16.46
CA GLU A 250 17.81 8.19 -15.97
C GLU A 250 18.10 9.39 -16.89
N SER A 251 17.79 9.25 -18.19
CA SER A 251 18.06 10.28 -19.19
C SER A 251 17.00 11.39 -19.19
N LEU A 252 15.89 11.19 -18.49
CA LEU A 252 14.76 12.10 -18.47
C LEU A 252 14.64 12.86 -17.13
N PRO A 253 14.18 14.12 -17.16
CA PRO A 253 13.91 14.87 -15.94
C PRO A 253 12.76 14.24 -15.14
N ILE A 254 13.07 13.83 -13.91
CA ILE A 254 12.12 13.31 -12.94
C ILE A 254 11.93 14.28 -11.77
N ASN A 255 10.73 14.30 -11.20
CA ASN A 255 10.45 15.03 -9.96
C ASN A 255 10.30 14.05 -8.79
N LYS A 256 10.36 14.54 -7.55
CA LYS A 256 10.32 13.69 -6.34
C LYS A 256 9.06 12.81 -6.21
N LYS A 257 7.93 13.21 -6.83
CA LYS A 257 6.69 12.40 -6.84
C LYS A 257 6.81 11.25 -7.86
N LEU A 258 7.45 11.52 -9.00
CA LEU A 258 7.68 10.52 -10.03
C LEU A 258 8.78 9.53 -9.60
N GLU A 259 9.79 9.98 -8.88
CA GLU A 259 10.84 9.14 -8.28
C GLU A 259 10.25 8.03 -7.40
N SER A 260 9.26 8.34 -6.55
CA SER A 260 8.59 7.31 -5.75
C SER A 260 7.72 6.36 -6.57
N VAL A 261 7.11 6.85 -7.66
CA VAL A 261 6.29 6.02 -8.54
C VAL A 261 7.19 5.07 -9.34
N LEU A 262 8.28 5.57 -9.90
CA LEU A 262 9.27 4.78 -10.62
C LEU A 262 9.93 3.74 -9.70
N ALA A 263 10.35 4.12 -8.50
CA ALA A 263 10.90 3.17 -7.52
C ALA A 263 9.92 2.05 -7.12
N SER A 264 8.61 2.30 -7.22
CA SER A 264 7.61 1.25 -6.97
C SER A 264 7.45 0.25 -8.13
N LEU A 265 7.99 0.56 -9.31
CA LEU A 265 8.02 -0.34 -10.46
C LEU A 265 9.24 -1.28 -10.41
N GLU A 266 10.26 -0.93 -9.64
CA GLU A 266 11.46 -1.73 -9.47
C GLU A 266 11.15 -2.99 -8.65
N LYS A 267 11.64 -4.14 -9.12
CA LYS A 267 11.51 -5.41 -8.41
C LYS A 267 12.23 -5.31 -7.06
N ASP A 268 11.56 -5.71 -5.99
CA ASP A 268 12.21 -5.84 -4.68
C ASP A 268 13.23 -6.99 -4.74
N THR A 269 14.52 -6.65 -4.84
CA THR A 269 15.63 -7.60 -4.82
C THR A 269 16.25 -7.75 -3.43
N SER A 270 15.56 -7.31 -2.37
CA SER A 270 16.05 -7.51 -1.01
C SER A 270 16.20 -9.00 -0.70
N PRO A 271 17.14 -9.40 0.20
CA PRO A 271 17.28 -10.80 0.58
C PRO A 271 15.96 -11.45 0.98
N ARG A 272 15.06 -10.70 1.64
CA ARG A 272 13.74 -11.19 2.06
C ARG A 272 12.81 -11.43 0.88
N ALA A 273 12.73 -10.51 -0.08
CA ALA A 273 11.92 -10.70 -1.28
C ALA A 273 12.41 -11.90 -2.11
N LEU A 274 13.73 -12.02 -2.30
CA LEU A 274 14.32 -13.17 -3.01
C LEU A 274 14.05 -14.51 -2.31
N ILE A 275 14.08 -14.54 -0.97
CA ILE A 275 13.73 -15.76 -0.22
C ILE A 275 12.22 -16.03 -0.33
N ALA A 276 11.37 -15.01 -0.18
CA ALA A 276 9.91 -15.14 -0.20
C ALA A 276 9.38 -15.71 -1.54
N GLU A 277 10.02 -15.39 -2.66
CA GLU A 277 9.67 -15.95 -3.98
C GLU A 277 9.88 -17.47 -4.08
N ASN A 278 10.73 -18.05 -3.23
CA ASN A 278 11.22 -19.43 -3.36
C ASN A 278 10.80 -20.36 -2.21
N VAL A 279 9.87 -19.93 -1.36
CA VAL A 279 9.42 -20.72 -0.20
C VAL A 279 7.90 -20.84 -0.16
N ASP A 280 7.43 -21.99 0.32
CA ASP A 280 5.99 -22.26 0.45
C ASP A 280 5.36 -21.48 1.60
N ASP A 281 4.05 -21.25 1.52
CA ASP A 281 3.28 -20.62 2.61
C ASP A 281 3.34 -21.43 3.91
N VAL A 282 3.38 -20.74 5.05
CA VAL A 282 3.42 -21.37 6.37
C VAL A 282 2.00 -21.44 6.97
N PRO A 283 1.45 -22.64 7.23
CA PRO A 283 0.11 -22.78 7.81
C PRO A 283 0.03 -22.23 9.24
N GLU A 284 -1.13 -21.67 9.61
CA GLU A 284 -1.38 -21.21 10.99
C GLU A 284 -1.25 -22.35 12.02
N GLU A 285 -1.61 -23.59 11.65
CA GLU A 285 -1.47 -24.74 12.55
C GLU A 285 0.00 -25.02 12.89
N TYR A 286 0.92 -24.75 11.95
CA TYR A 286 2.34 -24.89 12.19
C TYR A 286 2.85 -23.83 13.18
N LEU A 287 2.42 -22.57 13.04
CA LEU A 287 2.73 -21.52 14.02
C LEU A 287 2.19 -21.86 15.42
N ALA A 288 0.98 -22.43 15.50
CA ALA A 288 0.40 -22.90 16.74
C ALA A 288 1.21 -24.05 17.36
N LEU A 289 1.71 -24.99 16.56
CA LEU A 289 2.58 -26.09 17.01
C LEU A 289 3.88 -25.55 17.63
N LEU A 290 4.51 -24.54 17.03
CA LEU A 290 5.72 -23.93 17.57
C LEU A 290 5.47 -23.31 18.95
N ASN A 291 4.39 -22.55 19.08
CA ASN A 291 4.00 -21.92 20.36
C ASN A 291 3.71 -22.97 21.44
N GLN A 292 3.06 -24.09 21.11
CA GLN A 292 2.85 -25.21 22.03
C GLN A 292 4.14 -25.85 22.53
N ASN A 293 5.19 -25.83 21.72
CA ASN A 293 6.52 -26.33 22.06
C ASN A 293 7.43 -25.25 22.68
N LYS A 294 6.84 -24.18 23.25
CA LYS A 294 7.55 -23.07 23.91
C LYS A 294 8.54 -22.34 22.97
N MET A 295 8.26 -22.34 21.67
CA MET A 295 8.98 -21.57 20.67
C MET A 295 8.06 -20.47 20.17
N SER A 296 8.41 -19.21 20.42
CA SER A 296 7.63 -18.11 19.86
C SER A 296 8.04 -17.94 18.40
N ALA A 297 7.08 -18.05 17.49
CA ALA A 297 7.29 -17.85 16.06
C ALA A 297 6.17 -16.98 15.47
N GLN A 298 6.55 -16.07 14.59
CA GLN A 298 5.62 -15.20 13.89
C GLN A 298 6.11 -14.94 12.46
N LEU A 299 5.17 -14.56 11.59
CA LEU A 299 5.52 -14.05 10.27
C LEU A 299 6.24 -12.69 10.40
N VAL A 300 7.19 -12.44 9.50
CA VAL A 300 7.92 -11.17 9.44
C VAL A 300 7.05 -10.04 8.87
N SER A 301 6.10 -10.38 7.99
CA SER A 301 5.07 -9.51 7.42
C SER A 301 3.84 -10.35 7.07
N GLU A 302 2.65 -9.74 7.02
CA GLU A 302 1.41 -10.43 6.60
C GLU A 302 1.47 -10.92 5.14
N GLU A 303 2.31 -10.28 4.32
CA GLU A 303 2.43 -10.55 2.88
C GLU A 303 3.61 -11.47 2.51
N MET A 304 4.43 -11.88 3.49
CA MET A 304 5.61 -12.71 3.24
C MET A 304 5.58 -13.98 4.10
N PRO A 305 5.72 -15.19 3.51
CA PRO A 305 5.75 -16.46 4.24
C PRO A 305 7.08 -16.70 4.98
N LEU A 306 7.67 -15.67 5.58
CA LEU A 306 8.96 -15.70 6.25
C LEU A 306 8.79 -15.67 7.78
N LEU A 307 9.59 -16.46 8.48
CA LEU A 307 9.47 -16.68 9.92
C LEU A 307 10.58 -16.00 10.73
N ALA A 308 10.14 -15.36 11.82
CA ALA A 308 11.00 -14.96 12.93
C ALA A 308 10.75 -15.89 14.12
N VAL A 309 11.78 -16.65 14.52
CA VAL A 309 11.71 -17.65 15.60
C VAL A 309 12.51 -17.20 16.81
N ASN A 310 11.94 -17.33 17.99
CA ASN A 310 12.49 -16.84 19.24
C ASN A 310 12.52 -17.93 20.33
N PHE A 311 13.75 -18.22 20.78
CA PHE A 311 14.12 -19.14 21.86
C PHE A 311 14.70 -18.41 23.08
N LEU A 312 14.61 -17.07 23.14
CA LEU A 312 15.25 -16.23 24.15
C LEU A 312 15.06 -16.81 25.57
N GLN A 313 16.17 -16.91 26.31
CA GLN A 313 16.24 -17.41 27.68
C GLN A 313 15.87 -18.90 27.89
N ARG A 314 15.63 -19.68 26.84
CA ARG A 314 15.36 -21.12 26.96
C ARG A 314 16.64 -21.89 27.37
N LYS A 315 16.67 -22.40 28.60
CA LYS A 315 17.86 -23.06 29.19
C LYS A 315 17.95 -24.56 28.93
N ASP A 316 16.91 -25.16 28.37
CA ASP A 316 16.76 -26.59 28.09
C ASP A 316 16.69 -26.86 26.58
N LEU A 317 17.36 -26.05 25.76
CA LEU A 317 17.42 -26.20 24.31
C LEU A 317 18.10 -27.53 23.93
N THR A 318 17.50 -28.27 23.00
CA THR A 318 17.95 -29.58 22.51
C THR A 318 17.94 -29.65 20.99
N VAL A 319 18.49 -30.71 20.41
CA VAL A 319 18.41 -30.99 18.96
C VAL A 319 16.97 -31.15 18.49
N ALA A 320 16.07 -31.69 19.33
CA ALA A 320 14.67 -31.90 18.98
C ALA A 320 13.94 -30.58 18.65
N ASP A 321 14.34 -29.48 19.29
CA ASP A 321 13.75 -28.16 19.04
C ASP A 321 14.04 -27.65 17.63
N PHE A 322 15.23 -27.93 17.11
CA PHE A 322 15.59 -27.59 15.73
C PHE A 322 14.96 -28.54 14.71
N GLU A 323 14.72 -29.80 15.07
CA GLU A 323 14.04 -30.75 14.17
C GLU A 323 12.57 -30.39 13.93
N ILE A 324 11.89 -29.73 14.88
CA ILE A 324 10.52 -29.22 14.66
C ILE A 324 10.51 -28.15 13.56
N LEU A 325 11.58 -27.36 13.46
CA LEU A 325 11.73 -26.30 12.44
C LEU A 325 12.12 -26.82 11.05
N LYS A 326 12.35 -28.13 10.89
CA LYS A 326 12.92 -28.70 9.67
C LYS A 326 12.02 -28.61 8.45
N GLU A 327 10.71 -28.67 8.67
CA GLU A 327 9.70 -28.62 7.60
C GLU A 327 9.73 -27.25 6.89
N TYR A 328 9.77 -26.16 7.66
CA TYR A 328 9.80 -24.78 7.15
C TYR A 328 11.15 -24.10 7.39
N LYS A 329 12.24 -24.87 7.35
CA LYS A 329 13.60 -24.36 7.63
C LYS A 329 14.03 -23.26 6.66
N ASP A 330 13.54 -23.29 5.43
CA ASP A 330 13.90 -22.34 4.38
C ASP A 330 13.10 -21.02 4.55
N ASN A 331 11.98 -21.04 5.26
CA ASN A 331 11.19 -19.87 5.66
C ASN A 331 11.80 -19.12 6.85
N VAL A 332 12.66 -19.75 7.66
CA VAL A 332 13.23 -19.13 8.87
C VAL A 332 14.33 -18.13 8.49
N VAL A 333 14.01 -16.84 8.62
CA VAL A 333 14.92 -15.73 8.26
C VAL A 333 15.41 -14.93 9.46
N GLU A 334 14.72 -14.97 10.60
CA GLU A 334 15.22 -14.42 11.86
C GLU A 334 15.22 -15.50 12.95
N MET A 335 16.33 -15.60 13.70
CA MET A 335 16.43 -16.52 14.83
C MET A 335 17.07 -15.86 16.05
N ASN A 336 16.38 -15.93 17.19
CA ASN A 336 16.89 -15.46 18.46
C ASN A 336 17.13 -16.60 19.45
N LEU A 337 18.40 -16.87 19.75
CA LEU A 337 18.89 -17.88 20.69
C LEU A 337 19.61 -17.25 21.87
N GLY A 338 19.41 -15.95 22.10
CA GLY A 338 20.05 -15.22 23.18
C GLY A 338 19.76 -15.82 24.55
N TYR A 339 20.74 -15.79 25.45
CA TYR A 339 20.63 -16.29 26.82
C TYR A 339 20.20 -17.77 26.93
N THR A 340 20.39 -18.59 25.90
CA THR A 340 20.09 -20.03 25.95
C THR A 340 21.28 -20.84 26.47
N ASN A 341 21.14 -22.16 26.57
CA ASN A 341 22.25 -23.10 26.80
C ASN A 341 23.02 -23.47 25.53
N LEU A 342 22.85 -22.74 24.42
CA LEU A 342 23.52 -23.02 23.15
C LEU A 342 25.04 -23.05 23.31
N ASP A 343 25.65 -24.16 22.91
CA ASP A 343 27.09 -24.38 22.80
C ASP A 343 27.47 -24.71 21.34
N ASP A 344 28.76 -24.94 21.09
CA ASP A 344 29.24 -25.23 19.73
C ASP A 344 28.66 -26.54 19.14
N GLU A 345 28.26 -27.51 19.97
CA GLU A 345 27.66 -28.76 19.50
C GLU A 345 26.20 -28.56 19.05
N LEU A 346 25.38 -27.87 19.87
CA LEU A 346 24.02 -27.51 19.49
C LEU A 346 23.99 -26.51 18.32
N ALA A 347 24.96 -25.61 18.23
CA ALA A 347 25.05 -24.64 17.14
C ALA A 347 25.18 -25.30 15.76
N LYS A 348 25.68 -26.55 15.67
CA LYS A 348 25.73 -27.30 14.39
C LYS A 348 24.35 -27.46 13.73
N GLN A 349 23.27 -27.46 14.52
CA GLN A 349 21.91 -27.52 14.00
C GLN A 349 21.54 -26.29 13.17
N LEU A 350 22.24 -25.17 13.34
CA LEU A 350 21.98 -23.94 12.60
C LEU A 350 22.32 -24.06 11.11
N LYS A 351 23.14 -25.04 10.71
CA LYS A 351 23.56 -25.25 9.32
C LYS A 351 22.40 -25.47 8.35
N GLN A 352 21.25 -25.92 8.84
CA GLN A 352 20.07 -26.17 8.00
C GLN A 352 19.30 -24.91 7.62
N PHE A 353 19.47 -23.78 8.35
CA PHE A 353 18.75 -22.52 8.12
C PHE A 353 19.62 -21.58 7.29
N LYS A 354 19.68 -21.80 5.97
CA LYS A 354 20.56 -21.06 5.06
C LYS A 354 20.10 -19.62 4.80
N ASN A 355 18.81 -19.37 4.99
CA ASN A 355 18.12 -18.12 4.65
C ASN A 355 18.09 -17.10 5.80
N LEU A 356 18.91 -17.29 6.84
CA LEU A 356 18.98 -16.37 7.97
C LEU A 356 19.50 -14.99 7.53
N THR A 357 18.66 -13.97 7.72
CA THR A 357 19.00 -12.54 7.57
C THR A 357 19.42 -11.93 8.91
N LYS A 358 18.94 -12.47 10.03
CA LYS A 358 19.26 -12.00 11.38
C LYS A 358 19.42 -13.14 12.36
N LEU A 359 20.58 -13.21 13.00
CA LEU A 359 20.94 -14.23 13.97
C LEU A 359 21.42 -13.62 15.28
N GLN A 360 20.78 -13.99 16.39
CA GLN A 360 21.08 -13.48 17.72
C GLN A 360 21.52 -14.61 18.65
N LEU A 361 22.78 -14.58 19.10
CA LEU A 361 23.45 -15.61 19.90
C LEU A 361 24.04 -15.06 21.20
N GLN A 362 23.57 -13.90 21.66
CA GLN A 362 24.15 -13.23 22.82
C GLN A 362 24.06 -14.07 24.09
N GLN A 363 25.06 -13.99 24.96
CA GLN A 363 25.10 -14.64 26.28
C GLN A 363 24.87 -16.16 26.19
N THR A 364 25.53 -16.79 25.20
CA THR A 364 25.55 -18.24 24.98
C THR A 364 26.97 -18.79 25.21
N LYS A 365 27.13 -20.11 25.19
CA LYS A 365 28.40 -20.81 25.48
C LYS A 365 29.22 -21.12 24.23
N ILE A 366 28.93 -20.44 23.11
CA ILE A 366 29.63 -20.62 21.85
C ILE A 366 31.05 -20.05 21.91
N THR A 367 31.97 -20.68 21.18
CA THR A 367 33.38 -20.28 21.07
C THR A 367 33.75 -20.01 19.61
N ASN A 368 35.03 -19.81 19.32
CA ASN A 368 35.51 -19.63 17.94
C ASN A 368 35.13 -20.79 17.01
N ALA A 369 34.79 -21.98 17.54
CA ALA A 369 34.38 -23.13 16.73
C ALA A 369 33.10 -22.87 15.91
N VAL A 370 32.19 -22.03 16.40
CA VAL A 370 30.94 -21.66 15.70
C VAL A 370 31.18 -20.99 14.35
N THR A 371 32.34 -20.35 14.17
CA THR A 371 32.68 -19.57 12.96
C THR A 371 32.66 -20.38 11.68
N GLN A 372 32.88 -21.70 11.77
CA GLN A 372 32.81 -22.62 10.64
C GLN A 372 31.41 -22.71 10.02
N LEU A 373 30.37 -22.28 10.75
CA LEU A 373 28.99 -22.28 10.30
C LEU A 373 28.64 -21.05 9.46
N PHE A 374 29.30 -19.91 9.68
CA PHE A 374 28.91 -18.64 9.06
C PHE A 374 29.02 -18.64 7.54
N LYS A 375 29.92 -19.45 6.96
CA LYS A 375 30.00 -19.67 5.50
C LYS A 375 28.72 -20.21 4.85
N ASN A 376 27.77 -20.73 5.64
CA ASN A 376 26.51 -21.26 5.11
C ASN A 376 25.38 -20.20 5.10
N PHE A 377 25.61 -19.00 5.63
CA PHE A 377 24.60 -17.94 5.72
C PHE A 377 24.88 -16.84 4.71
N GLU A 378 24.45 -17.07 3.47
CA GLU A 378 24.62 -16.14 2.36
C GLU A 378 23.94 -14.80 2.65
N PHE A 379 22.69 -14.84 3.12
CA PHE A 379 21.83 -13.67 3.31
C PHE A 379 21.98 -12.94 4.66
N LEU A 380 22.98 -13.29 5.48
CA LEU A 380 23.07 -12.80 6.87
C LEU A 380 23.46 -11.32 6.93
N GLU A 381 22.53 -10.47 7.35
CA GLU A 381 22.71 -9.01 7.45
C GLU A 381 23.04 -8.54 8.88
N SER A 382 22.57 -9.27 9.90
CA SER A 382 22.72 -8.88 11.31
C SER A 382 23.12 -10.07 12.18
N LEU A 383 24.24 -9.94 12.87
CA LEU A 383 24.78 -10.97 13.76
C LEU A 383 25.08 -10.41 15.15
N ASN A 384 24.44 -10.96 16.17
CA ASN A 384 24.67 -10.59 17.57
C ASN A 384 25.38 -11.71 18.33
N LEU A 385 26.58 -11.41 18.83
CA LEU A 385 27.49 -12.30 19.57
C LEU A 385 27.84 -11.71 20.94
N PHE A 386 27.05 -10.76 21.44
CA PHE A 386 27.29 -10.09 22.72
C PHE A 386 27.52 -11.10 23.86
N GLY A 387 28.58 -10.95 24.64
CA GLY A 387 28.83 -11.80 25.82
C GLY A 387 29.15 -13.27 25.52
N SER A 388 29.69 -13.57 24.34
CA SER A 388 30.15 -14.90 23.94
C SER A 388 31.67 -15.06 24.11
N GLU A 389 32.17 -16.29 24.06
CA GLU A 389 33.59 -16.61 24.35
C GLU A 389 34.53 -16.42 23.14
N LEU A 390 34.12 -15.67 22.12
CA LEU A 390 34.87 -15.46 20.88
C LEU A 390 36.01 -14.44 21.04
N ASP A 391 37.14 -14.68 20.38
CA ASP A 391 38.30 -13.78 20.32
C ASP A 391 38.62 -13.29 18.90
N ASP A 392 39.72 -12.55 18.74
CA ASP A 392 40.14 -11.93 17.47
C ASP A 392 40.32 -12.92 16.32
N SER A 393 40.58 -14.20 16.59
CA SER A 393 40.72 -15.23 15.54
C SER A 393 39.42 -15.44 14.75
N SER A 394 38.28 -15.06 15.32
CA SER A 394 36.96 -15.16 14.68
C SER A 394 36.67 -14.06 13.66
N LEU A 395 37.40 -12.94 13.70
CA LEU A 395 37.12 -11.75 12.89
C LEU A 395 37.20 -12.03 11.37
N ALA A 396 38.10 -12.90 10.94
CA ALA A 396 38.25 -13.28 9.54
C ALA A 396 36.97 -13.96 8.98
N ALA A 397 36.23 -14.68 9.82
CA ALA A 397 34.99 -15.33 9.40
C ALA A 397 33.88 -14.32 9.12
N PHE A 398 33.80 -13.22 9.88
CA PHE A 398 32.77 -12.20 9.64
C PHE A 398 33.00 -11.42 8.35
N SER A 399 34.26 -11.22 7.96
CA SER A 399 34.61 -10.62 6.66
C SER A 399 34.21 -11.49 5.46
N SER A 400 33.94 -12.78 5.67
CA SER A 400 33.52 -13.69 4.59
C SER A 400 32.01 -13.66 4.31
N LEU A 401 31.23 -12.94 5.13
CA LEU A 401 29.78 -12.81 4.97
C LEU A 401 29.46 -11.65 3.99
N PRO A 402 28.86 -11.93 2.81
CA PRO A 402 28.76 -10.95 1.73
C PRO A 402 27.78 -9.80 2.03
N HIS A 403 26.77 -10.05 2.86
CA HIS A 403 25.69 -9.11 3.14
C HIS A 403 25.67 -8.58 4.58
N LEU A 404 26.70 -8.89 5.39
CA LEU A 404 26.72 -8.48 6.80
C LEU A 404 26.80 -6.96 6.93
N LYS A 405 25.80 -6.37 7.58
CA LYS A 405 25.70 -4.91 7.82
C LYS A 405 25.91 -4.56 9.29
N LYS A 406 25.50 -5.43 10.22
CA LYS A 406 25.54 -5.17 11.67
C LYS A 406 26.19 -6.34 12.43
N LEU A 407 27.20 -6.01 13.23
CA LEU A 407 27.92 -6.98 14.06
C LEU A 407 28.00 -6.49 15.51
N TYR A 408 27.42 -7.25 16.44
CA TYR A 408 27.44 -6.92 17.87
C TYR A 408 28.37 -7.88 18.61
N VAL A 409 29.46 -7.37 19.16
CA VAL A 409 30.56 -8.17 19.75
C VAL A 409 31.02 -7.62 21.09
N TRP A 410 30.18 -6.83 21.76
CA TRP A 410 30.46 -6.34 23.10
C TRP A 410 30.57 -7.50 24.10
N GLN A 411 31.38 -7.33 25.16
CA GLN A 411 31.68 -8.38 26.16
C GLN A 411 32.19 -9.72 25.58
N THR A 412 32.78 -9.71 24.38
CA THR A 412 33.57 -10.84 23.88
C THR A 412 35.03 -10.74 24.30
N LYS A 413 35.86 -11.71 23.96
CA LYS A 413 37.32 -11.69 24.18
C LYS A 413 38.09 -10.97 23.06
N MET A 414 37.39 -10.30 22.14
CA MET A 414 38.02 -9.53 21.07
C MET A 414 38.73 -8.30 21.63
N THR A 415 39.93 -8.02 21.12
CA THR A 415 40.73 -6.89 21.56
C THR A 415 40.31 -5.61 20.81
N LYS A 416 40.60 -4.44 21.42
CA LYS A 416 40.38 -3.15 20.77
C LYS A 416 41.15 -3.04 19.45
N ASP A 417 42.34 -3.62 19.39
CA ASP A 417 43.20 -3.58 18.21
C ASP A 417 42.64 -4.46 17.09
N GLY A 418 42.23 -5.70 17.41
CA GLY A 418 41.58 -6.59 16.44
C GLY A 418 40.31 -5.98 15.83
N LEU A 419 39.46 -5.38 16.67
CA LEU A 419 38.24 -4.70 16.21
C LEU A 419 38.52 -3.45 15.38
N SER A 420 39.59 -2.72 15.69
CA SER A 420 40.00 -1.55 14.90
C SER A 420 40.51 -1.96 13.52
N GLU A 421 41.32 -3.02 13.44
CA GLU A 421 41.76 -3.59 12.17
C GLU A 421 40.58 -4.10 11.35
N PHE A 422 39.62 -4.78 11.98
CA PHE A 422 38.42 -5.28 11.32
C PHE A 422 37.57 -4.15 10.72
N ARG A 423 37.32 -3.06 11.47
CA ARG A 423 36.58 -1.89 10.96
C ARG A 423 37.26 -1.26 9.75
N ASN A 424 38.60 -1.16 9.78
CA ASN A 424 39.35 -0.59 8.66
C ASN A 424 39.24 -1.44 7.39
N LYS A 425 39.19 -2.77 7.52
CA LYS A 425 39.02 -3.68 6.37
C LYS A 425 37.56 -3.78 5.90
N ASN A 426 36.59 -3.48 6.75
CA ASN A 426 35.16 -3.70 6.51
C ASN A 426 34.34 -2.45 6.84
N ALA A 427 34.59 -1.35 6.12
CA ALA A 427 34.00 -0.04 6.42
C ALA A 427 32.45 0.00 6.37
N LEU A 428 31.82 -0.93 5.65
CA LEU A 428 30.36 -1.03 5.52
C LEU A 428 29.69 -1.78 6.67
N ILE A 429 30.47 -2.44 7.54
CA ILE A 429 29.93 -3.22 8.66
C ILE A 429 29.90 -2.33 9.92
N ALA A 430 28.70 -2.07 10.42
CA ALA A 430 28.49 -1.39 11.69
C ALA A 430 28.85 -2.32 12.87
N VAL A 431 30.05 -2.16 13.42
CA VAL A 431 30.56 -2.97 14.55
C VAL A 431 30.28 -2.31 15.88
N GLN A 432 29.33 -2.89 16.63
CA GLN A 432 29.01 -2.51 18.01
C GLN A 432 29.85 -3.32 18.99
N SER A 433 30.98 -2.75 19.41
CA SER A 433 31.93 -3.39 20.32
C SER A 433 31.98 -2.79 21.73
N GLN A 434 31.28 -1.68 21.92
CA GLN A 434 31.20 -0.94 23.17
C GLN A 434 29.79 -0.39 23.25
N ILE A 435 29.25 -0.38 24.46
CA ILE A 435 28.17 0.53 24.78
C ILE A 435 28.77 1.94 24.80
N ALA A 436 28.21 2.90 24.05
CA ALA A 436 28.64 4.29 24.13
C ALA A 436 28.59 4.75 25.60
N ASP A 437 29.56 5.52 26.08
CA ASP A 437 29.59 5.99 27.48
C ASP A 437 28.27 6.69 27.90
N SER A 438 27.50 7.19 26.93
CA SER A 438 26.14 7.73 27.09
C SER A 438 25.08 6.76 27.59
N VAL A 439 25.34 5.46 27.57
CA VAL A 439 24.43 4.39 28.02
C VAL A 439 24.82 3.89 29.42
N PHE A 440 25.97 4.30 29.96
CA PHE A 440 26.35 4.12 31.37
C PHE A 440 26.12 5.37 32.24
N ALA A 441 25.51 6.43 31.70
CA ALA A 441 24.53 7.16 32.51
C ALA A 441 23.45 6.15 32.92
N ALA A 442 23.05 6.10 34.19
CA ALA A 442 22.51 4.89 34.79
C ALA A 442 21.36 4.29 33.96
N SER A 443 21.25 2.96 33.94
CA SER A 443 20.25 2.21 33.20
C SER A 443 18.90 2.94 33.19
N THR A 444 18.52 3.51 32.06
CA THR A 444 17.35 4.38 31.96
C THR A 444 16.11 3.53 31.78
N LEU A 445 15.11 3.72 32.64
CA LEU A 445 13.80 3.07 32.50
C LEU A 445 13.08 3.58 31.24
N SER A 446 12.19 2.77 30.68
CA SER A 446 11.29 3.25 29.62
C SER A 446 10.20 4.16 30.20
N PRO A 447 9.80 5.24 29.50
CA PRO A 447 8.68 6.07 29.89
C PRO A 447 7.39 5.24 29.98
N PRO A 448 6.47 5.56 30.91
CA PRO A 448 5.19 4.88 31.01
C PRO A 448 4.29 5.26 29.82
N VAL A 449 3.50 4.29 29.34
CA VAL A 449 2.51 4.50 28.29
C VAL A 449 1.28 5.16 28.89
N ILE A 450 0.86 6.29 28.31
CA ILE A 450 -0.36 7.00 28.70
C ILE A 450 -1.52 6.48 27.84
N LEU A 451 -2.53 5.89 28.48
CA LEU A 451 -3.72 5.36 27.80
C LEU A 451 -4.96 6.19 28.15
N ALA A 452 -5.65 6.68 27.12
CA ALA A 452 -6.92 7.37 27.24
C ALA A 452 -7.75 7.19 25.96
N ASP A 453 -9.08 7.08 26.11
CA ASP A 453 -9.98 6.87 24.96
C ASP A 453 -10.04 8.09 24.01
N LYS A 454 -9.68 9.27 24.51
CA LYS A 454 -9.69 10.54 23.77
C LYS A 454 -8.81 11.60 24.44
N GLU A 455 -8.14 12.43 23.63
CA GLU A 455 -7.34 13.55 24.13
C GLU A 455 -8.19 14.83 24.35
N ILE A 456 -9.32 14.94 23.63
CA ILE A 456 -10.27 16.05 23.76
C ILE A 456 -11.58 15.54 24.37
N PHE A 457 -12.09 16.21 25.41
CA PHE A 457 -13.25 15.74 26.18
C PHE A 457 -14.17 16.88 26.64
N ILE A 458 -15.43 16.56 26.96
CA ILE A 458 -16.44 17.53 27.42
C ILE A 458 -16.51 17.56 28.95
N ASP A 459 -16.76 16.41 29.58
CA ASP A 459 -16.90 16.31 31.03
C ASP A 459 -15.58 15.91 31.71
N SER A 460 -15.13 14.69 31.43
CA SER A 460 -13.86 14.13 31.87
C SER A 460 -13.41 13.01 30.95
N VAL A 461 -12.14 12.62 31.06
CA VAL A 461 -11.57 11.43 30.43
C VAL A 461 -10.87 10.57 31.46
N LYS A 462 -11.05 9.26 31.36
CA LYS A 462 -10.32 8.29 32.18
C LYS A 462 -8.93 8.09 31.57
N VAL A 463 -7.91 8.22 32.41
CA VAL A 463 -6.52 7.98 32.05
C VAL A 463 -5.97 6.81 32.86
N SER A 464 -5.33 5.89 32.17
CA SER A 464 -4.56 4.79 32.74
C SER A 464 -3.09 4.93 32.33
N LEU A 465 -2.18 4.55 33.22
CA LEU A 465 -0.75 4.52 32.94
C LEU A 465 -0.27 3.07 32.99
N GLU A 466 0.48 2.65 31.97
CA GLU A 466 1.03 1.29 31.88
C GLU A 466 2.55 1.33 31.76
N GLN A 467 3.19 0.30 32.29
CA GLN A 467 4.63 0.13 32.26
C GLN A 467 4.97 -1.36 32.19
N TYR A 468 6.11 -1.69 31.59
CA TYR A 468 6.47 -3.07 31.24
C TYR A 468 7.52 -3.71 32.17
N PHE A 469 8.05 -2.99 33.16
CA PHE A 469 9.07 -3.45 34.11
C PHE A 469 8.46 -3.89 35.45
N GLU A 470 8.61 -5.17 35.78
CA GLU A 470 8.13 -5.71 37.05
C GLU A 470 8.81 -5.00 38.25
N GLY A 471 8.00 -4.48 39.18
CA GLY A 471 8.47 -3.75 40.38
C GLY A 471 8.68 -2.24 40.21
N ALA A 472 8.55 -1.69 39.00
CA ALA A 472 8.70 -0.26 38.77
C ALA A 472 7.44 0.54 39.14
N LYS A 473 7.65 1.76 39.66
CA LYS A 473 6.60 2.69 40.10
C LYS A 473 6.45 3.84 39.12
N ILE A 474 5.21 4.16 38.77
CA ILE A 474 4.89 5.30 37.89
C ILE A 474 4.55 6.52 38.76
N PHE A 475 5.15 7.66 38.42
CA PHE A 475 4.82 8.96 38.99
C PHE A 475 4.31 9.88 37.90
N TYR A 476 3.31 10.70 38.20
CA TYR A 476 2.72 11.62 37.23
C TYR A 476 2.37 12.98 37.82
N THR A 477 2.35 14.00 36.96
CA THR A 477 1.89 15.35 37.26
C THR A 477 0.85 15.78 36.23
N THR A 478 -0.19 16.48 36.67
CA THR A 478 -1.17 17.10 35.79
C THR A 478 -1.01 18.61 35.89
N GLU A 479 -0.27 19.20 34.96
CA GLU A 479 -0.05 20.64 34.92
C GLU A 479 -1.28 21.32 34.31
N ASN A 480 -2.00 22.09 35.12
CA ASN A 480 -3.06 22.99 34.67
C ASN A 480 -2.65 24.45 34.88
N SER A 481 -3.43 25.41 34.39
CA SER A 481 -3.17 26.85 34.57
C SER A 481 -3.14 27.30 36.04
N LYS A 482 -3.57 26.45 36.99
CA LYS A 482 -3.52 26.66 38.45
C LYS A 482 -2.30 26.03 39.14
N LYS A 483 -1.34 25.49 38.38
CA LYS A 483 -0.05 24.93 38.82
C LYS A 483 -0.16 23.88 39.94
N ASP A 484 -0.67 22.69 39.63
CA ASP A 484 -0.40 21.50 40.44
C ASP A 484 0.94 20.90 39.97
N THR A 485 2.00 21.00 40.77
CA THR A 485 3.39 20.66 40.36
C THR A 485 3.97 19.47 41.14
N ILE A 486 3.18 18.82 41.99
CA ILE A 486 3.63 17.72 42.83
C ILE A 486 3.35 16.39 42.13
N ALA A 487 4.40 15.59 41.91
CA ALA A 487 4.28 14.25 41.32
C ALA A 487 3.55 13.30 42.27
N LYS A 488 2.51 12.62 41.75
CA LYS A 488 1.67 11.64 42.45
C LYS A 488 2.06 10.24 41.98
N GLU A 489 2.14 9.29 42.90
CA GLU A 489 2.32 7.88 42.54
C GLU A 489 1.02 7.35 41.92
N TYR A 490 1.12 6.68 40.78
CA TYR A 490 -0.01 6.06 40.11
C TYR A 490 -0.36 4.72 40.77
N ILE A 491 -1.55 4.63 41.35
CA ILE A 491 -2.06 3.44 42.05
C ILE A 491 -3.23 2.80 41.26
N SER A 492 -4.02 3.63 40.58
CA SER A 492 -5.17 3.20 39.79
C SER A 492 -5.51 4.26 38.73
N PRO A 493 -6.28 3.90 37.69
CA PRO A 493 -6.78 4.88 36.71
C PRO A 493 -7.47 6.06 37.39
N PHE A 494 -7.30 7.26 36.84
CA PHE A 494 -7.87 8.51 37.35
C PHE A 494 -8.57 9.29 36.24
N TYR A 495 -9.30 10.34 36.61
CA TYR A 495 -10.02 11.17 35.65
C TYR A 495 -9.38 12.55 35.54
N ILE A 496 -9.19 13.00 34.29
CA ILE A 496 -8.87 14.39 33.98
C ILE A 496 -10.17 15.08 33.61
N SER A 497 -10.53 16.14 34.34
CA SER A 497 -11.77 16.90 34.16
C SER A 497 -11.55 18.34 33.74
N GLU A 498 -10.31 18.77 33.54
CA GLU A 498 -9.93 20.12 33.09
C GLU A 498 -8.76 20.04 32.12
N THR A 499 -8.62 21.02 31.24
CA THR A 499 -7.48 21.10 30.32
C THR A 499 -6.17 21.05 31.09
N SER A 500 -5.32 20.07 30.77
CA SER A 500 -4.07 19.84 31.48
C SER A 500 -3.05 19.11 30.60
N VAL A 501 -1.78 19.31 30.93
CA VAL A 501 -0.68 18.54 30.37
C VAL A 501 -0.35 17.45 31.37
N LEU A 502 -0.49 16.18 30.97
CA LEU A 502 -0.11 15.04 31.79
C LEU A 502 1.35 14.70 31.48
N LYS A 503 2.19 14.69 32.51
CA LYS A 503 3.58 14.24 32.44
C LYS A 503 3.75 13.04 33.34
N ALA A 504 4.28 11.94 32.85
CA ALA A 504 4.50 10.73 33.63
C ALA A 504 5.91 10.16 33.42
N TYR A 505 6.49 9.57 34.45
CA TYR A 505 7.79 8.92 34.41
C TYR A 505 7.80 7.69 35.33
N THR A 506 8.72 6.79 35.06
CA THR A 506 8.87 5.53 35.79
C THR A 506 10.12 5.58 36.65
N THR A 507 10.05 4.99 37.84
CA THR A 507 11.17 4.84 38.77
C THR A 507 11.28 3.40 39.24
N LEU A 508 12.50 2.95 39.49
CA LEU A 508 12.81 1.65 40.06
C LEU A 508 14.03 1.85 40.97
N GLU A 509 14.04 1.23 42.15
CA GLU A 509 15.13 1.40 43.11
C GLU A 509 16.46 0.98 42.50
N GLY A 510 17.47 1.86 42.57
CA GLY A 510 18.79 1.64 41.97
C GLY A 510 18.91 1.99 40.48
N TRP A 511 17.87 2.55 39.85
CA TRP A 511 17.85 2.98 38.45
C TRP A 511 17.63 4.49 38.31
N GLU A 512 18.12 5.10 37.23
CA GLU A 512 17.73 6.45 36.86
C GLU A 512 16.26 6.46 36.40
N SER A 513 15.56 7.56 36.68
CA SER A 513 14.17 7.73 36.24
C SER A 513 14.09 7.67 34.72
N SER A 514 12.98 7.17 34.19
CA SER A 514 12.77 7.23 32.75
C SER A 514 12.71 8.68 32.25
N GLU A 515 12.83 8.83 30.94
CA GLU A 515 12.30 10.00 30.24
C GLU A 515 10.81 10.23 30.58
N VAL A 516 10.33 11.45 30.40
CA VAL A 516 8.96 11.84 30.74
C VAL A 516 8.05 11.64 29.52
N SER A 517 7.06 10.77 29.61
CA SER A 517 5.95 10.77 28.65
C SER A 517 5.05 11.96 28.91
N THR A 518 4.66 12.67 27.85
CA THR A 518 3.86 13.88 27.94
C THR A 518 2.68 13.78 26.98
N GLU A 519 1.46 14.05 27.48
CA GLU A 519 0.26 14.15 26.66
C GLU A 519 -0.60 15.36 27.03
N ASP A 520 -1.17 15.99 26.00
CA ASP A 520 -2.04 17.17 26.12
C ASP A 520 -3.51 16.74 26.16
N PHE A 521 -4.19 16.97 27.29
CA PHE A 521 -5.62 16.74 27.45
C PHE A 521 -6.39 18.06 27.41
N LEU A 522 -7.30 18.20 26.44
CA LEU A 522 -8.04 19.45 26.21
C LEU A 522 -9.52 19.26 26.55
N LYS A 523 -10.02 20.05 27.51
CA LYS A 523 -11.46 20.15 27.73
C LYS A 523 -12.08 21.08 26.70
N SER A 524 -13.20 20.70 26.10
CA SER A 524 -14.01 21.56 25.24
C SER A 524 -15.31 21.90 25.94
N ARG A 525 -15.53 23.18 26.25
CA ARG A 525 -16.77 23.66 26.90
C ARG A 525 -17.71 24.39 25.95
N VAL A 526 -17.26 24.63 24.72
CA VAL A 526 -17.95 25.49 23.76
C VAL A 526 -18.20 24.72 22.46
N GLU A 527 -19.47 24.59 22.09
CA GLU A 527 -19.86 23.98 20.81
C GLU A 527 -19.62 24.95 19.65
N VAL A 528 -18.67 24.58 18.78
CA VAL A 528 -18.44 25.22 17.49
C VAL A 528 -19.47 24.70 16.49
N SER A 529 -20.14 25.60 15.76
CA SER A 529 -21.12 25.24 14.73
C SER A 529 -20.48 25.15 13.34
N LYS A 530 -19.50 26.04 13.06
CA LYS A 530 -18.82 26.10 11.77
C LYS A 530 -17.45 26.74 11.89
N VAL A 531 -16.48 26.20 11.16
CA VAL A 531 -15.20 26.86 10.90
C VAL A 531 -15.08 27.15 9.40
N SER A 532 -14.82 28.42 9.07
CA SER A 532 -14.62 28.88 7.69
C SER A 532 -13.19 29.35 7.51
N LEU A 533 -12.47 28.78 6.55
CA LEU A 533 -11.09 29.12 6.24
C LEU A 533 -11.06 30.27 5.23
N ALA A 534 -10.27 31.31 5.49
CA ALA A 534 -10.20 32.48 4.59
C ALA A 534 -9.46 32.18 3.29
N LYS A 535 -8.50 31.25 3.34
CA LYS A 535 -7.80 30.70 2.18
C LYS A 535 -7.90 29.19 2.23
N SER A 536 -7.92 28.55 1.06
CA SER A 536 -7.85 27.09 1.00
C SER A 536 -6.51 26.60 1.55
N PRO A 537 -6.50 25.50 2.31
CA PRO A 537 -5.27 24.83 2.71
C PRO A 537 -4.57 24.21 1.49
N HIS A 538 -3.33 23.75 1.70
CA HIS A 538 -2.59 23.07 0.65
C HIS A 538 -3.36 21.83 0.16
N PRO A 539 -3.52 21.58 -1.16
CA PRO A 539 -4.39 20.53 -1.69
C PRO A 539 -4.09 19.12 -1.14
N LYS A 540 -2.81 18.80 -0.92
CA LYS A 540 -2.37 17.52 -0.35
C LYS A 540 -2.69 17.36 1.14
N TYR A 541 -2.86 18.47 1.87
CA TYR A 541 -3.00 18.51 3.31
C TYR A 541 -4.25 19.30 3.71
N SER A 542 -5.36 19.07 3.00
CA SER A 542 -6.60 19.83 3.21
C SER A 542 -7.43 19.33 4.39
N GLY A 543 -7.13 18.13 4.89
CA GLY A 543 -8.02 17.39 5.78
C GLY A 543 -9.46 17.36 5.21
N LYS A 544 -10.44 17.54 6.09
CA LYS A 544 -11.86 17.74 5.76
C LYS A 544 -12.21 19.24 5.69
N GLY A 545 -11.24 20.10 5.39
CA GLY A 545 -11.37 21.56 5.47
C GLY A 545 -11.66 22.01 6.90
N GLY A 546 -12.42 23.08 7.08
CA GLY A 546 -12.72 23.62 8.42
C GLY A 546 -13.31 22.62 9.42
N LYS A 547 -13.93 21.52 8.96
CA LYS A 547 -14.43 20.45 9.84
C LYS A 547 -13.33 19.73 10.62
N THR A 548 -12.12 19.63 10.07
CA THR A 548 -10.99 19.02 10.78
C THR A 548 -10.68 19.77 12.06
N LEU A 549 -10.81 21.10 12.08
CA LEU A 549 -10.49 21.96 13.23
C LEU A 549 -11.54 21.92 14.37
N MET A 550 -12.57 21.08 14.26
CA MET A 550 -13.70 21.06 15.18
C MET A 550 -14.32 19.66 15.34
N ASP A 551 -13.62 18.59 14.94
CA ASP A 551 -14.14 17.22 15.02
C ASP A 551 -13.73 16.48 16.30
N LEU A 552 -13.05 17.19 17.22
CA LEU A 552 -12.56 16.72 18.50
C LEU A 552 -11.53 15.58 18.37
N LYS A 553 -10.84 15.49 17.22
CA LYS A 553 -9.77 14.52 17.00
C LYS A 553 -8.43 15.21 16.84
N ARG A 554 -7.44 14.75 17.60
CA ARG A 554 -6.06 15.20 17.47
C ARG A 554 -5.37 14.45 16.35
N GLY A 555 -4.52 15.15 15.60
CA GLY A 555 -3.69 14.51 14.58
C GLY A 555 -2.52 13.77 15.21
N THR A 556 -2.06 12.70 14.57
CA THR A 556 -0.91 11.90 15.02
C THR A 556 0.40 12.54 14.57
N THR A 557 1.54 11.97 14.96
CA THR A 557 2.86 12.35 14.42
C THR A 557 3.01 12.00 12.93
N ASN A 558 2.15 11.12 12.40
CA ASN A 558 1.99 10.92 10.97
C ASN A 558 1.08 12.00 10.39
N PHE A 559 1.69 13.03 9.80
CA PHE A 559 0.99 14.22 9.30
C PHE A 559 0.13 14.01 8.05
N VAL A 560 0.11 12.80 7.46
CA VAL A 560 -0.79 12.42 6.36
C VAL A 560 -2.00 11.59 6.81
N ASP A 561 -2.25 11.48 8.11
CA ASP A 561 -3.39 10.74 8.69
C ASP A 561 -4.79 11.35 8.40
N GLY A 562 -4.82 12.51 7.74
CA GLY A 562 -6.06 13.22 7.38
C GLY A 562 -6.68 14.05 8.52
N ASN A 563 -6.04 14.10 9.69
CA ASN A 563 -6.49 14.88 10.85
C ASN A 563 -5.78 16.24 10.96
N TRP A 564 -4.92 16.58 10.00
CA TRP A 564 -4.23 17.87 9.93
C TRP A 564 -4.68 18.72 8.75
N ILE A 565 -4.64 20.03 8.93
CA ILE A 565 -4.71 21.01 7.85
C ILE A 565 -3.36 21.72 7.71
N GLY A 566 -2.76 21.64 6.52
CA GLY A 566 -1.46 22.22 6.19
C GLY A 566 -1.55 23.50 5.36
N TYR A 567 -0.72 24.49 5.69
CA TYR A 567 -0.54 25.72 4.89
C TYR A 567 0.94 25.95 4.59
N GLU A 568 1.29 26.04 3.30
CA GLU A 568 2.66 26.29 2.82
C GLU A 568 2.85 27.78 2.48
N ASN A 569 3.94 28.39 2.98
CA ASN A 569 4.33 29.77 2.64
C ASN A 569 3.19 30.79 2.80
N GLN A 570 2.27 30.51 3.73
CA GLN A 570 1.14 31.37 4.02
C GLN A 570 0.65 31.15 5.45
N HIS A 571 0.04 32.17 6.02
CA HIS A 571 -0.64 32.07 7.31
C HIS A 571 -2.02 31.43 7.14
N MET A 572 -2.50 30.76 8.19
CA MET A 572 -3.88 30.28 8.25
C MET A 572 -4.75 31.34 8.92
N THR A 573 -5.86 31.72 8.29
CA THR A 573 -6.91 32.51 8.93
C THR A 573 -8.21 31.73 8.95
N ALA A 574 -8.78 31.51 10.13
CA ALA A 574 -10.06 30.83 10.33
C ALA A 574 -11.07 31.75 11.01
N THR A 575 -12.33 31.70 10.58
CA THR A 575 -13.47 32.29 11.28
C THR A 575 -14.31 31.17 11.87
N ILE A 576 -14.40 31.14 13.19
CA ILE A 576 -15.09 30.16 14.01
C ILE A 576 -16.42 30.77 14.43
N GLU A 577 -17.51 30.07 14.20
CA GLU A 577 -18.84 30.42 14.63
C GLU A 577 -19.29 29.46 15.72
N PHE A 578 -19.77 30.01 16.83
CA PHE A 578 -20.32 29.22 17.92
C PHE A 578 -21.81 28.95 17.68
N LYS A 579 -22.33 27.86 18.23
CA LYS A 579 -23.75 27.52 18.10
C LYS A 579 -24.66 28.52 18.80
N ASN A 580 -24.22 29.02 19.97
CA ASN A 580 -24.88 30.05 20.76
C ASN A 580 -23.87 31.14 21.11
N GLN A 581 -24.34 32.32 21.52
CA GLN A 581 -23.45 33.31 22.13
C GLN A 581 -22.93 32.75 23.45
N THR A 582 -21.61 32.58 23.55
CA THR A 582 -20.98 31.88 24.68
C THR A 582 -19.80 32.69 25.19
N THR A 583 -19.59 32.68 26.50
CA THR A 583 -18.41 33.27 27.13
C THR A 583 -17.21 32.38 26.88
N VAL A 584 -16.17 32.96 26.29
CA VAL A 584 -14.90 32.29 25.98
C VAL A 584 -13.77 33.05 26.65
N SER A 585 -12.81 32.31 27.19
CA SER A 585 -11.63 32.84 27.90
C SER A 585 -10.32 32.19 27.47
N ASN A 586 -10.41 31.07 26.72
CA ASN A 586 -9.24 30.38 26.20
C ASN A 586 -9.52 29.82 24.80
N ILE A 587 -8.47 29.80 23.98
CA ILE A 587 -8.40 28.98 22.77
C ILE A 587 -7.15 28.10 22.84
N SER A 588 -7.31 26.82 22.59
CA SER A 588 -6.22 25.85 22.42
C SER A 588 -6.07 25.55 20.94
N VAL A 589 -4.87 25.71 20.40
CA VAL A 589 -4.56 25.44 18.99
C VAL A 589 -3.57 24.30 18.92
N GLY A 590 -4.00 23.16 18.40
CA GLY A 590 -3.10 22.03 18.19
C GLY A 590 -2.18 22.25 16.99
N SER A 591 -0.93 21.83 17.11
CA SER A 591 0.13 22.10 16.12
C SER A 591 1.16 20.99 16.10
N LEU A 592 1.79 20.81 14.95
CA LEU A 592 2.84 19.82 14.71
C LEU A 592 4.14 20.50 14.27
N SER A 593 5.27 19.93 14.68
CA SER A 593 6.57 20.23 14.08
C SER A 593 7.31 18.96 13.68
N ILE A 594 7.78 18.96 12.43
CA ILE A 594 8.67 17.97 11.83
C ILE A 594 9.69 18.77 11.00
N PRO A 595 10.78 19.25 11.61
CA PRO A 595 11.70 20.17 10.94
C PRO A 595 12.29 19.62 9.63
N ASN A 596 12.58 18.31 9.57
CA ASN A 596 13.11 17.65 8.36
C ASN A 596 12.14 17.67 7.17
N ASP A 597 10.84 17.72 7.44
CA ASP A 597 9.76 17.79 6.43
C ASP A 597 9.25 19.23 6.24
N TRP A 598 10.01 20.22 6.69
CA TRP A 598 9.73 21.65 6.55
C TRP A 598 8.46 22.09 7.31
N ILE A 599 8.00 21.31 8.30
CA ILE A 599 6.84 21.59 9.13
C ILE A 599 7.32 22.19 10.46
N PHE A 600 6.92 23.43 10.74
CA PHE A 600 7.35 24.16 11.92
C PHE A 600 6.16 24.59 12.76
N PHE A 601 6.41 24.82 14.05
CA PHE A 601 5.41 25.45 14.90
C PHE A 601 5.07 26.87 14.41
N PRO A 602 3.85 27.36 14.67
CA PRO A 602 3.50 28.75 14.42
C PRO A 602 4.42 29.73 15.17
N THR A 603 4.65 30.89 14.57
CA THR A 603 5.43 31.99 15.15
C THR A 603 4.59 32.94 16.00
N GLY A 604 3.26 32.79 15.95
CA GLY A 604 2.35 33.63 16.71
C GLY A 604 0.89 33.40 16.33
N TYR A 605 0.03 34.07 17.09
CA TYR A 605 -1.41 34.03 16.95
C TYR A 605 -1.99 35.43 17.12
N THR A 606 -3.01 35.77 16.33
CA THR A 606 -3.85 36.94 16.59
C THR A 606 -5.32 36.54 16.62
N ILE A 607 -6.02 37.00 17.66
CA ILE A 607 -7.40 36.65 17.95
C ILE A 607 -8.25 37.91 17.89
N TRP A 608 -9.36 37.84 17.15
CA TRP A 608 -10.42 38.83 17.16
C TRP A 608 -11.74 38.18 17.56
N GLY A 609 -12.55 38.90 18.34
CA GLY A 609 -13.89 38.46 18.74
C GLY A 609 -14.98 39.30 18.09
N SER A 610 -16.12 38.69 17.84
CA SER A 610 -17.34 39.37 17.41
C SER A 610 -18.50 39.03 18.33
N VAL A 611 -19.08 40.07 18.95
CA VAL A 611 -20.27 39.94 19.82
C VAL A 611 -21.56 39.97 19.01
N ASP A 612 -21.60 40.78 17.95
CA ASP A 612 -22.78 40.92 17.07
C ASP A 612 -22.82 39.87 15.93
N GLY A 613 -21.69 39.21 15.65
CA GLY A 613 -21.52 38.21 14.59
C GLY A 613 -21.01 38.79 13.26
N ASN A 614 -20.79 40.11 13.18
CA ASN A 614 -20.40 40.84 11.97
C ASN A 614 -19.10 41.62 12.16
N ASN A 615 -18.99 42.40 13.24
CA ASN A 615 -17.85 43.26 13.51
C ASN A 615 -16.85 42.56 14.43
N PHE A 616 -15.57 42.58 14.05
CA PHE A 616 -14.50 41.92 14.80
C PHE A 616 -13.61 42.95 15.50
N THR A 617 -13.45 42.80 16.82
CA THR A 617 -12.52 43.58 17.65
C THR A 617 -11.34 42.70 18.06
N LYS A 618 -10.12 43.25 18.01
CA LYS A 618 -8.92 42.50 18.38
C LYS A 618 -8.94 42.24 19.90
N ILE A 619 -8.77 40.97 20.28
CA ILE A 619 -8.71 40.54 21.68
C ILE A 619 -7.25 40.45 22.13
N LYS A 620 -6.43 39.68 21.40
CA LYS A 620 -5.04 39.40 21.81
C LYS A 620 -4.16 39.07 20.61
N THR A 621 -2.88 39.43 20.72
CA THR A 621 -1.81 38.95 19.85
C THR A 621 -0.75 38.30 20.72
N VAL A 622 -0.30 37.11 20.35
CA VAL A 622 0.75 36.34 21.04
C VAL A 622 1.85 36.06 20.04
N LYS A 623 3.09 36.36 20.41
CA LYS A 623 4.27 35.93 19.64
C LYS A 623 4.88 34.73 20.33
N LEU A 624 5.18 33.70 19.55
CA LEU A 624 5.88 32.51 20.01
C LEU A 624 7.38 32.66 19.72
N PRO A 625 8.25 32.05 20.55
CA PRO A 625 9.67 32.02 20.27
C PRO A 625 9.94 31.27 18.96
N ILE A 626 10.92 31.75 18.18
CA ILE A 626 11.38 31.04 17.00
C ILE A 626 11.92 29.68 17.44
N GLN A 627 11.50 28.63 16.74
CA GLN A 627 11.92 27.28 17.03
C GLN A 627 13.44 27.15 16.90
N LYS A 628 14.06 26.47 17.88
CA LYS A 628 15.48 26.14 17.87
C LYS A 628 15.73 24.91 16.97
N PRO A 629 16.97 24.70 16.49
CA PRO A 629 17.31 23.49 15.75
C PRO A 629 16.89 22.24 16.51
N SER A 630 16.08 21.39 15.87
CA SER A 630 15.60 20.13 16.41
C SER A 630 15.38 19.15 15.27
N VAL A 631 15.59 17.87 15.53
CA VAL A 631 15.23 16.74 14.64
C VAL A 631 14.07 15.92 15.22
N ILE A 632 13.56 16.34 16.38
CA ILE A 632 12.49 15.64 17.11
C ILE A 632 11.15 16.03 16.50
N ILE A 633 10.29 15.03 16.31
CA ILE A 633 8.89 15.23 15.92
C ILE A 633 8.10 15.57 17.19
N GLU A 634 7.44 16.72 17.19
CA GLU A 634 6.73 17.22 18.36
C GLU A 634 5.31 17.63 18.00
N ARG A 635 4.33 17.13 18.77
CA ARG A 635 2.94 17.55 18.74
C ARG A 635 2.65 18.37 19.99
N LYS A 636 1.96 19.50 19.84
CA LYS A 636 1.71 20.41 20.96
C LYS A 636 0.41 21.19 20.80
N ALA A 637 -0.32 21.37 21.89
CA ALA A 637 -1.42 22.32 21.97
C ALA A 637 -0.97 23.65 22.60
N TYR A 638 -1.13 24.75 21.87
CA TYR A 638 -0.86 26.10 22.37
C TYR A 638 -2.11 26.70 22.99
N ASN A 639 -2.10 26.85 24.32
CA ASN A 639 -3.18 27.45 25.09
C ASN A 639 -3.00 28.98 25.17
N ILE A 640 -4.02 29.71 24.72
CA ILE A 640 -4.00 31.17 24.67
C ILE A 640 -5.15 31.70 25.51
N ASP A 641 -4.82 32.13 26.73
CA ASP A 641 -5.77 32.71 27.67
C ASP A 641 -6.02 34.20 27.41
N PHE A 642 -7.23 34.66 27.65
CA PHE A 642 -7.65 36.06 27.64
C PHE A 642 -8.82 36.29 28.59
N ASP A 643 -9.16 37.55 28.88
CA ASP A 643 -10.27 37.86 29.78
C ASP A 643 -11.58 37.27 29.24
N PRO A 644 -12.48 36.70 30.08
CA PRO A 644 -13.72 36.10 29.60
C PRO A 644 -14.61 37.10 28.85
N ILE A 645 -14.96 36.78 27.60
CA ILE A 645 -15.79 37.64 26.72
C ILE A 645 -16.91 36.81 26.09
N ALA A 646 -18.14 37.32 26.10
CA ALA A 646 -19.28 36.69 25.43
C ALA A 646 -19.26 36.96 23.93
N LEU A 647 -19.00 35.92 23.13
CA LEU A 647 -18.75 36.02 21.69
C LEU A 647 -19.73 35.14 20.89
N LYS A 648 -20.05 35.57 19.67
CA LYS A 648 -20.73 34.75 18.66
C LYS A 648 -19.75 34.15 17.65
N LYS A 649 -18.69 34.90 17.31
CA LYS A 649 -17.64 34.43 16.40
C LYS A 649 -16.26 34.81 16.91
N VAL A 650 -15.28 33.99 16.55
CA VAL A 650 -13.86 34.27 16.72
C VAL A 650 -13.20 34.23 15.35
N ARG A 651 -12.31 35.17 15.07
CA ARG A 651 -11.37 35.07 13.96
C ARG A 651 -9.98 34.83 14.53
N LEU A 652 -9.33 33.78 14.05
CA LEU A 652 -7.98 33.39 14.45
C LEU A 652 -7.06 33.50 13.24
N LEU A 653 -5.94 34.20 13.41
CA LEU A 653 -4.78 34.14 12.53
C LEU A 653 -3.71 33.29 13.21
N VAL A 654 -3.23 32.26 12.52
CA VAL A 654 -2.07 31.44 12.89
C VAL A 654 -0.90 31.80 11.99
N GLU A 655 0.14 32.38 12.57
CA GLU A 655 1.26 32.96 11.83
C GLU A 655 2.30 31.89 11.50
N SER A 656 2.32 31.44 10.25
CA SER A 656 3.43 30.65 9.68
C SER A 656 4.77 31.41 9.71
N PRO A 657 5.90 30.74 9.94
CA PRO A 657 7.23 31.33 9.70
C PRO A 657 7.46 31.70 8.24
N LEU A 658 6.61 31.21 7.32
CA LEU A 658 6.63 31.37 5.86
C LEU A 658 7.82 30.72 5.18
N LYS A 659 9.00 30.84 5.77
CA LYS A 659 10.27 30.34 5.28
C LYS A 659 10.99 29.48 6.31
N ASN A 660 11.75 28.53 5.80
CA ASN A 660 12.61 27.66 6.59
C ASN A 660 13.69 28.51 7.29
N PRO A 661 13.97 28.27 8.59
CA PRO A 661 14.96 29.03 9.35
C PRO A 661 16.39 28.74 8.89
N ASP A 662 17.33 29.62 9.22
CA ASP A 662 18.72 29.56 8.75
C ASP A 662 19.47 28.27 9.10
N TRP A 663 19.06 27.60 10.17
CA TRP A 663 19.64 26.35 10.64
C TRP A 663 19.08 25.10 9.95
N HIS A 664 18.02 25.24 9.16
CA HIS A 664 17.40 24.13 8.45
C HIS A 664 18.26 23.71 7.25
N ALA A 665 18.17 22.44 6.82
CA ALA A 665 18.98 21.91 5.71
C ALA A 665 18.78 22.65 4.36
N VAL A 666 17.63 23.29 4.20
CA VAL A 666 17.28 24.17 3.08
C VAL A 666 16.79 25.52 3.62
N PRO A 667 17.70 26.45 3.98
CA PRO A 667 17.34 27.79 4.48
C PRO A 667 16.55 28.59 3.44
N GLY A 668 15.55 29.37 3.87
CA GLY A 668 14.77 30.23 2.97
C GLY A 668 13.82 29.48 2.02
N GLY A 669 13.76 28.15 2.07
CA GLY A 669 12.71 27.34 1.44
C GLY A 669 11.32 27.65 2.02
N ASN A 670 10.25 27.24 1.35
CA ASN A 670 8.90 27.43 1.87
C ASN A 670 8.65 26.51 3.07
N SER A 671 8.08 27.06 4.13
CA SER A 671 7.72 26.29 5.33
C SER A 671 6.23 25.97 5.39
N PHE A 672 5.89 24.84 5.98
CA PHE A 672 4.53 24.48 6.36
C PHE A 672 4.21 24.82 7.82
N ILE A 673 2.95 25.17 8.08
CA ILE A 673 2.31 25.00 9.40
C ILE A 673 1.19 23.98 9.29
N PHE A 674 1.03 23.16 10.33
CA PHE A 674 -0.01 22.14 10.43
C PHE A 674 -0.85 22.40 11.69
N VAL A 675 -2.16 22.37 11.55
CA VAL A 675 -3.14 22.56 12.64
C VAL A 675 -4.20 21.46 12.56
N ASP A 676 -4.44 20.77 13.67
CA ASP A 676 -5.41 19.68 13.79
C ASP A 676 -6.72 20.15 14.43
N GLU A 677 -6.69 20.79 15.60
CA GLU A 677 -7.91 21.14 16.35
C GLU A 677 -7.88 22.57 16.94
N LEU A 678 -9.05 23.22 16.99
CA LEU A 678 -9.31 24.45 17.74
C LEU A 678 -10.30 24.20 18.89
N VAL A 679 -9.81 24.19 20.12
CA VAL A 679 -10.63 23.95 21.33
C VAL A 679 -10.88 25.25 22.09
N PHE A 680 -12.11 25.47 22.57
CA PHE A 680 -12.51 26.70 23.24
C PHE A 680 -13.06 26.43 24.65
N ASN A 681 -12.70 27.30 25.60
CA ASN A 681 -13.10 27.19 27.02
C ASN A 681 -13.57 28.49 27.66
#